data_AF-A0A834GJU7-F1
#
_entry.id   AF-A0A834GJU7-F1
#
_cell.length_a   1.000
_cell.length_b   1.000
_cell.length_c   1.000
_cell.angle_alpha   90.00
_cell.angle_beta   90.00
_cell.angle_gamma   90.00
#
_symmetry.space_group_name_H-M   'P 1'
#
loop_
_entity.id
_entity.type
_entity.pdbx_description
1 polymer ?
#
loop_
_entity_poly.entity_id
_entity_poly.type
_entity_poly.pdbx_seq_one_letter_code
_entity_poly.pdbx_strand_id
1 'polypeptide(L)'
;MDRLPDKVASEGIKSFLTVIHAIVVQQTEEQRQKKRSESAFKELEKKVVELRSLEAKYGQYSMHGASTRTKDPIVAKREKVACLRAKAEEEKGKHEKAVSVTRAMTMNNLQMGLPHVFEAVTGFANVCIHVFESLKVSASSTAQVMEQSPSEASSSVPTIVDVDLGNRSYPIYIGSGLLDQPDLLQRHIHGKRVLVVTNTTIAPIYLDKVVSAITHQNPNVLVESVILPDGEKYKNMDVLMKVFDKAIESRLDRRCTFVALGGGVIGDMCGYASASFLRGVNFIQIPTTVMAQVDSSVGGKTGINHRLGKNLIGAFYQPQCVLIDTNTLSTLPERELASGFAEVIKYGLIRDAEFFEWQEKNMKALMSRDPNALAYAIKRSCENKAEVVSLDEKESGLRATLNLGHTFGHAIETGYGYGVWLHGEAVAAGMVMAIDMSYRLGWIDESIMKRASNILKQAKLPTAPPDTMTVEMFKSVMAVDKKVADGLLRLILLKGPLGNCVFTGEYDRKALDETLHAFCKAGKMSASRFIKCVTVGDGAVGKTCLLISYTSNTFPTDYVPTVFDNFSANVVVNGATVNLGLWDTAGQEDYNRLRPLSYRGADVFILAFSLISKASYENVSKKWIPELKHYAPGVPIVLVGTKLDLRDDKQFFIDHPGAVPISTAQGEELRKLIGAPSYIECSSKTQLNVKSVFDAAIKVVLQPPKQKKKKSKAQKACSIL
;
A
#
# COMPACT_ATOMS: atom_id res chain seq x y z
N MET A 1 53.10 -3.64 16.97
CA MET A 1 53.09 -2.18 16.70
C MET A 1 54.48 -1.55 16.87
N ASP A 2 55.42 -2.19 17.58
CA ASP A 2 56.73 -1.60 17.93
C ASP A 2 57.82 -1.67 16.83
N ARG A 3 57.43 -1.74 15.55
CA ARG A 3 58.37 -1.75 14.41
C ARG A 3 57.89 -0.95 13.20
N LEU A 4 57.17 0.14 13.41
CA LEU A 4 56.99 1.16 12.37
C LEU A 4 58.00 2.29 12.62
N PRO A 5 58.73 2.79 11.60
CA PRO A 5 59.61 3.94 11.78
C PRO A 5 58.78 5.16 12.20
N ASP A 6 59.12 5.80 13.32
CA ASP A 6 58.38 6.92 13.94
C ASP A 6 58.06 8.07 12.97
N LYS A 7 58.86 8.25 11.90
CA LYS A 7 58.62 9.25 10.85
C LYS A 7 57.40 8.95 9.97
N VAL A 8 57.14 7.68 9.62
CA VAL A 8 56.07 7.29 8.68
C VAL A 8 54.69 7.32 9.34
N ALA A 9 54.61 6.91 10.61
CA ALA A 9 53.39 7.02 11.41
C ALA A 9 53.02 8.50 11.68
N SER A 10 54.02 9.36 11.92
CA SER A 10 53.84 10.79 12.17
C SER A 10 53.31 11.56 10.95
N GLU A 11 53.83 11.32 9.76
CA GLU A 11 53.39 12.01 8.53
C GLU A 11 52.03 11.52 8.01
N GLY A 12 51.74 10.22 8.14
CA GLY A 12 50.44 9.65 7.79
C GLY A 12 49.31 10.17 8.68
N ILE A 13 49.56 10.26 9.99
CA ILE A 13 48.59 10.81 10.95
C ILE A 13 48.38 12.32 10.73
N LYS A 14 49.43 13.09 10.45
CA LYS A 14 49.30 14.53 10.11
C LYS A 14 48.48 14.76 8.83
N SER A 15 48.71 13.95 7.80
CA SER A 15 47.96 14.03 6.54
C SER A 15 46.48 13.66 6.74
N PHE A 16 46.21 12.60 7.53
CA PHE A 16 44.84 12.19 7.87
C PHE A 16 44.09 13.23 8.71
N LEU A 17 44.75 13.83 9.70
CA LEU A 17 44.18 14.91 10.51
C LEU A 17 43.90 16.18 9.69
N THR A 18 44.73 16.48 8.69
CA THR A 18 44.52 17.62 7.79
C THR A 18 43.29 17.40 6.90
N VAL A 19 43.08 16.18 6.40
CA VAL A 19 41.87 15.81 5.64
C VAL A 19 40.61 15.88 6.51
N ILE A 20 40.66 15.36 7.75
CA ILE A 20 39.53 15.48 8.69
C ILE A 20 39.22 16.94 9.00
N HIS A 21 40.23 17.77 9.25
CA HIS A 21 40.02 19.19 9.51
C HIS A 21 39.38 19.90 8.30
N ALA A 22 39.81 19.60 7.07
CA ALA A 22 39.20 20.12 5.86
C ALA A 22 37.73 19.70 5.71
N ILE A 23 37.40 18.42 5.98
CA ILE A 23 36.03 17.89 5.94
C ILE A 23 35.14 18.56 7.01
N VAL A 24 35.65 18.76 8.22
CA VAL A 24 34.89 19.39 9.32
C VAL A 24 34.62 20.87 9.04
N VAL A 25 35.60 21.61 8.51
CA VAL A 25 35.41 23.00 8.08
C VAL A 25 34.37 23.06 6.95
N GLN A 26 34.45 22.16 5.97
CA GLN A 26 33.50 22.07 4.87
C GLN A 26 32.06 21.76 5.35
N GLN A 27 31.89 20.77 6.22
CA GLN A 27 30.57 20.44 6.77
C GLN A 27 29.97 21.60 7.58
N THR A 28 30.82 22.37 8.27
CA THR A 28 30.40 23.54 9.05
C THR A 28 29.92 24.68 8.14
N GLU A 29 30.58 24.91 7.01
CA GLU A 29 30.15 25.89 6.01
C GLU A 29 28.87 25.46 5.27
N GLU A 30 28.77 24.19 4.87
CA GLU A 30 27.56 23.63 4.26
C GLU A 30 26.34 23.74 5.19
N GLN A 31 26.50 23.47 6.48
CA GLN A 31 25.43 23.63 7.48
C GLN A 31 25.03 25.11 7.67
N ARG A 32 25.99 26.05 7.67
CA ARG A 32 25.70 27.49 7.73
C ARG A 32 24.94 27.97 6.49
N GLN A 33 25.27 27.45 5.31
CA GLN A 33 24.64 27.83 4.05
C GLN A 33 23.26 27.19 3.87
N LYS A 34 23.08 25.94 4.35
CA LYS A 34 21.78 25.28 4.44
C LYS A 34 20.81 26.04 5.35
N LYS A 35 21.26 26.50 6.52
CA LYS A 35 20.45 27.37 7.41
C LYS A 35 20.05 28.69 6.75
N ARG A 36 20.94 29.33 5.98
CA ARG A 36 20.62 30.56 5.22
C ARG A 36 19.58 30.29 4.14
N SER A 37 19.70 29.17 3.42
CA SER A 37 18.76 28.75 2.39
C SER A 37 17.37 28.40 2.94
N GLU A 38 17.30 27.67 4.05
CA GLU A 38 16.05 27.35 4.74
C GLU A 38 15.33 28.60 5.27
N SER A 39 16.09 29.58 5.76
CA SER A 39 15.52 30.87 6.19
C SER A 39 14.91 31.64 5.02
N ALA A 40 15.60 31.70 3.88
CA ALA A 40 15.09 32.36 2.67
C ALA A 40 13.85 31.63 2.11
N PHE A 41 13.84 30.30 2.15
CA PHE A 41 12.71 29.48 1.70
C PHE A 41 11.45 29.70 2.57
N LYS A 42 11.59 29.71 3.91
CA LYS A 42 10.48 30.00 4.82
C LYS A 42 9.91 31.41 4.62
N GLU A 43 10.76 32.38 4.31
CA GLU A 43 10.32 33.75 4.04
C GLU A 43 9.59 33.86 2.70
N LEU A 44 10.03 33.10 1.68
CA LEU A 44 9.34 32.96 0.40
C LEU A 44 7.96 32.30 0.58
N GLU A 45 7.86 31.20 1.32
CA GLU A 45 6.57 30.55 1.62
C GLU A 45 5.59 31.49 2.30
N LYS A 46 6.05 32.27 3.30
CA LYS A 46 5.22 33.26 3.99
C LYS A 46 4.68 34.31 3.02
N LYS A 47 5.51 34.81 2.10
CA LYS A 47 5.11 35.79 1.07
C LYS A 47 4.14 35.20 0.04
N VAL A 48 4.33 33.94 -0.36
CA VAL A 48 3.42 33.23 -1.30
C VAL A 48 2.04 32.98 -0.68
N VAL A 49 1.99 32.63 0.61
CA VAL A 49 0.72 32.46 1.34
C VAL A 49 -0.01 33.79 1.47
N GLU A 50 0.71 34.87 1.80
CA GLU A 50 0.13 36.22 1.87
C GLU A 50 -0.40 36.68 0.49
N LEU A 51 0.34 36.40 -0.58
CA LEU A 51 -0.08 36.69 -1.96
C LEU A 51 -1.36 35.92 -2.34
N ARG A 52 -1.42 34.61 -2.08
CA ARG A 52 -2.61 33.78 -2.35
C ARG A 52 -3.84 34.21 -1.56
N SER A 53 -3.66 34.64 -0.31
CA SER A 53 -4.73 35.20 0.52
C SER A 53 -5.28 36.50 -0.07
N LEU A 54 -4.40 37.38 -0.56
CA LEU A 54 -4.78 38.61 -1.24
C LEU A 54 -5.46 38.35 -2.60
N GLU A 55 -4.97 37.40 -3.39
CA GLU A 55 -5.57 37.00 -4.67
C GLU A 55 -6.96 36.36 -4.46
N ALA A 56 -7.14 35.52 -3.44
CA ALA A 56 -8.44 34.95 -3.09
C ALA A 56 -9.45 36.01 -2.62
N LYS A 57 -8.97 37.07 -1.95
CA LYS A 57 -9.83 38.13 -1.41
C LYS A 57 -10.23 39.19 -2.46
N TYR A 58 -9.45 39.36 -3.53
CA TYR A 58 -9.64 40.46 -4.48
C TYR A 58 -9.60 40.05 -5.97
N GLY A 59 -9.39 38.77 -6.29
CA GLY A 59 -9.15 38.26 -7.65
C GLY A 59 -10.37 38.23 -8.60
N GLN A 60 -11.56 38.65 -8.16
CA GLN A 60 -12.78 38.64 -8.98
C GLN A 60 -13.15 39.98 -9.64
N TYR A 61 -12.42 41.07 -9.39
CA TYR A 61 -12.70 42.35 -10.05
C TYR A 61 -12.03 42.44 -11.42
N SER A 62 -12.76 42.03 -12.48
CA SER A 62 -12.33 42.18 -13.87
C SER A 62 -12.59 43.59 -14.41
N MET A 63 -11.64 44.02 -15.22
CA MET A 63 -11.46 45.29 -15.91
C MET A 63 -12.70 45.77 -16.69
N HIS A 64 -13.18 47.00 -16.44
CA HIS A 64 -13.82 47.85 -17.45
C HIS A 64 -13.49 49.32 -17.17
N GLY A 65 -12.89 49.99 -18.16
CA GLY A 65 -12.95 51.45 -18.34
C GLY A 65 -11.98 52.30 -17.52
N ALA A 66 -10.99 52.87 -18.21
CA ALA A 66 -10.13 53.92 -17.68
C ALA A 66 -10.91 55.22 -17.43
N SER A 67 -10.72 55.84 -16.26
CA SER A 67 -10.80 57.28 -16.11
C SER A 67 -9.95 57.74 -14.92
N THR A 68 -9.13 58.74 -15.21
CA THR A 68 -8.11 59.34 -14.36
C THR A 68 -8.69 60.15 -13.21
N ARG A 69 -7.94 60.14 -12.08
CA ARG A 69 -8.02 61.04 -10.92
C ARG A 69 -9.17 60.80 -9.94
N THR A 70 -8.93 59.89 -9.01
CA THR A 70 -8.93 60.11 -7.55
C THR A 70 -8.29 58.90 -6.90
N LYS A 71 -7.77 59.01 -5.66
CA LYS A 71 -7.08 57.95 -4.90
C LYS A 71 -7.98 56.72 -4.71
N ASP A 72 -8.04 55.88 -5.73
CA ASP A 72 -8.82 54.64 -5.71
C ASP A 72 -8.04 53.60 -4.89
N PRO A 73 -8.58 53.09 -3.77
CA PRO A 73 -7.92 52.08 -2.95
C PRO A 73 -7.57 50.80 -3.73
N ILE A 74 -8.13 50.60 -4.94
CA ILE A 74 -7.79 49.48 -5.82
C ILE A 74 -6.44 49.69 -6.53
N VAL A 75 -6.08 50.92 -6.90
CA VAL A 75 -4.80 51.24 -7.58
C VAL A 75 -3.62 51.09 -6.62
N ALA A 76 -3.72 51.64 -5.41
CA ALA A 76 -2.71 51.47 -4.36
C ALA A 76 -2.53 49.99 -3.93
N LYS A 77 -3.58 49.18 -4.05
CA LYS A 77 -3.53 47.73 -3.79
C LYS A 77 -2.88 46.96 -4.94
N ARG A 78 -3.08 47.35 -6.20
CA ARG A 78 -2.39 46.78 -7.37
C ARG A 78 -0.88 47.01 -7.31
N GLU A 79 -0.46 48.21 -6.91
CA GLU A 79 0.96 48.53 -6.70
C GLU A 79 1.59 47.67 -5.59
N LYS A 80 0.84 47.42 -4.51
CA LYS A 80 1.30 46.55 -3.40
C LYS A 80 1.49 45.09 -3.83
N VAL A 81 0.59 44.54 -4.65
CA VAL A 81 0.70 43.18 -5.20
C VAL A 81 1.87 43.09 -6.18
N ALA A 82 2.04 44.08 -7.06
CA ALA A 82 3.18 44.13 -7.97
C ALA A 82 4.52 44.22 -7.23
N CYS A 83 4.60 45.02 -6.16
CA CYS A 83 5.78 45.13 -5.30
C CYS A 83 6.12 43.80 -4.59
N LEU A 84 5.11 43.09 -4.08
CA LEU A 84 5.31 41.78 -3.44
C LEU A 84 5.75 40.70 -4.43
N ARG A 85 5.20 40.72 -5.65
CA ARG A 85 5.60 39.80 -6.73
C ARG A 85 7.05 40.04 -7.15
N ALA A 86 7.48 41.30 -7.29
CA ALA A 86 8.87 41.64 -7.59
C ALA A 86 9.84 41.17 -6.47
N LYS A 87 9.45 41.36 -5.20
CA LYS A 87 10.24 40.89 -4.04
C LYS A 87 10.32 39.37 -3.93
N ALA A 88 9.29 38.63 -4.33
CA ALA A 88 9.32 37.17 -4.36
C ALA A 88 10.31 36.64 -5.41
N GLU A 89 10.33 37.28 -6.59
CA GLU A 89 11.20 36.89 -7.69
C GLU A 89 12.67 37.24 -7.41
N GLU A 90 12.93 38.35 -6.71
CA GLU A 90 14.26 38.69 -6.21
C GLU A 90 14.79 37.63 -5.22
N GLU A 91 13.94 37.18 -4.27
CA GLU A 91 14.32 36.14 -3.30
C GLU A 91 14.50 34.76 -3.94
N LYS A 92 13.68 34.42 -4.94
CA LYS A 92 13.86 33.21 -5.76
C LYS A 92 15.22 33.22 -6.48
N GLY A 93 15.60 34.35 -7.08
CA GLY A 93 16.91 34.52 -7.70
C GLY A 93 18.08 34.38 -6.71
N LYS A 94 17.95 34.90 -5.48
CA LYS A 94 18.94 34.70 -4.41
C LYS A 94 19.07 33.23 -4.02
N HIS A 95 17.97 32.50 -3.93
CA HIS A 95 17.95 31.07 -3.61
C HIS A 95 18.61 30.23 -4.72
N GLU A 96 18.23 30.46 -5.99
CA GLU A 96 18.82 29.76 -7.14
C GLU A 96 20.33 29.99 -7.25
N LYS A 97 20.79 31.24 -7.02
CA LYS A 97 22.21 31.57 -6.99
C LYS A 97 22.95 30.89 -5.83
N ALA A 98 22.33 30.81 -4.65
CA ALA A 98 22.89 30.09 -3.51
C ALA A 98 23.06 28.59 -3.80
N VAL A 99 22.06 27.96 -4.42
CA VAL A 99 22.09 26.54 -4.83
C VAL A 99 23.17 26.28 -5.89
N SER A 100 23.31 27.18 -6.87
CA SER A 100 24.34 27.08 -7.91
C SER A 100 25.76 27.19 -7.35
N VAL A 101 25.99 28.10 -6.39
CA VAL A 101 27.29 28.24 -5.73
C VAL A 101 27.63 26.99 -4.91
N THR A 102 26.65 26.43 -4.18
CA THR A 102 26.83 25.17 -3.46
C THR A 102 27.20 24.03 -4.40
N ARG A 103 26.49 23.89 -5.53
CA ARG A 103 26.79 22.85 -6.53
C ARG A 103 28.19 22.99 -7.13
N ALA A 104 28.62 24.22 -7.43
CA ALA A 104 29.96 24.49 -7.96
C ALA A 104 31.06 24.20 -6.93
N MET A 105 30.87 24.59 -5.67
CA MET A 105 31.81 24.30 -4.58
C MET A 105 31.94 22.80 -4.31
N THR A 106 30.83 22.07 -4.26
CA THR A 106 30.85 20.60 -4.09
C THR A 106 31.63 19.92 -5.22
N MET A 107 31.43 20.34 -6.47
CA MET A 107 32.17 19.80 -7.62
C MET A 107 33.66 20.13 -7.57
N ASN A 108 34.03 21.36 -7.22
CA ASN A 108 35.43 21.78 -7.11
C ASN A 108 36.16 21.06 -5.96
N ASN A 109 35.46 20.81 -4.85
CA ASN A 109 35.98 20.08 -3.69
C ASN A 109 36.13 18.58 -3.96
N LEU A 110 35.22 17.97 -4.73
CA LEU A 110 35.39 16.61 -5.24
C LEU A 110 36.64 16.51 -6.12
N GLN A 111 36.89 17.51 -6.97
CA GLN A 111 38.03 17.55 -7.88
C GLN A 111 39.37 17.75 -7.15
N MET A 112 39.39 18.56 -6.09
CA MET A 112 40.57 18.83 -5.27
C MET A 112 40.85 17.73 -4.23
N GLY A 113 39.82 17.06 -3.71
CA GLY A 113 39.95 16.07 -2.63
C GLY A 113 40.23 14.64 -3.11
N LEU A 114 39.73 14.24 -4.29
CA LEU A 114 39.94 12.89 -4.83
C LEU A 114 41.42 12.50 -4.96
N PRO A 115 42.33 13.36 -5.48
CA PRO A 115 43.74 13.02 -5.62
C PRO A 115 44.43 12.70 -4.29
N HIS A 116 44.15 13.47 -3.24
CA HIS A 116 44.74 13.27 -1.91
C HIS A 116 44.20 12.03 -1.19
N VAL A 117 42.91 11.69 -1.40
CA VAL A 117 42.33 10.44 -0.92
C VAL A 117 42.94 9.25 -1.68
N PHE A 118 43.16 9.39 -2.99
CA PHE A 118 43.79 8.37 -3.80
C PHE A 118 45.23 8.11 -3.35
N GLU A 119 46.04 9.16 -3.15
CA GLU A 119 47.41 9.07 -2.61
C GLU A 119 47.45 8.39 -1.24
N ALA A 120 46.56 8.77 -0.31
CA ALA A 120 46.48 8.17 1.01
C ALA A 120 46.10 6.68 0.97
N VAL A 121 45.18 6.29 0.09
CA VAL A 121 44.77 4.89 -0.11
C VAL A 121 45.89 4.08 -0.76
N THR A 122 46.58 4.62 -1.76
CA THR A 122 47.75 3.95 -2.36
C THR A 122 48.93 3.84 -1.38
N GLY A 123 49.16 4.86 -0.55
CA GLY A 123 50.19 4.82 0.49
C GLY A 123 49.88 3.73 1.53
N PHE A 124 48.62 3.62 1.96
CA PHE A 124 48.18 2.58 2.89
C PHE A 124 48.24 1.18 2.27
N ALA A 125 47.84 1.04 1.00
CA ALA A 125 47.93 -0.22 0.26
C ALA A 125 49.38 -0.71 0.12
N ASN A 126 50.33 0.18 -0.16
CA ASN A 126 51.75 -0.17 -0.26
C ASN A 126 52.34 -0.59 1.10
N VAL A 127 51.92 0.03 2.20
CA VAL A 127 52.28 -0.41 3.57
C VAL A 127 51.72 -1.81 3.86
N CYS A 128 50.46 -2.08 3.47
CA CYS A 128 49.84 -3.39 3.63
C CYS A 128 50.54 -4.47 2.80
N ILE A 129 50.95 -4.17 1.56
CA ILE A 129 51.65 -5.12 0.67
C ILE A 129 53.02 -5.51 1.27
N HIS A 130 53.80 -4.54 1.78
CA HIS A 130 55.09 -4.83 2.42
C HIS A 130 54.98 -5.67 3.70
N VAL A 131 53.92 -5.46 4.48
CA VAL A 131 53.61 -6.28 5.67
C VAL A 131 53.21 -7.70 5.25
N PHE A 132 52.48 -7.84 4.14
CA PHE A 132 52.02 -9.14 3.64
C PHE A 132 53.13 -10.00 3.03
N GLU A 133 54.10 -9.40 2.34
CA GLU A 133 55.26 -10.12 1.81
C GLU A 133 56.22 -10.59 2.91
N SER A 134 56.36 -9.80 3.98
CA SER A 134 57.18 -10.15 5.14
C SER A 134 56.63 -11.35 5.93
N LEU A 135 55.32 -11.63 5.83
CA LEU A 135 54.65 -12.73 6.53
C LEU A 135 54.65 -14.06 5.73
N LYS A 136 54.96 -14.04 4.43
CA LYS A 136 54.96 -15.25 3.58
C LYS A 136 56.20 -16.15 3.71
N VAL A 137 57.25 -15.69 4.39
CA VAL A 137 58.52 -16.45 4.50
C VAL A 137 58.53 -17.45 5.69
N SER A 138 57.41 -17.64 6.38
CA SER A 138 57.37 -18.52 7.56
C SER A 138 56.08 -19.33 7.67
N ALA A 139 55.88 -20.31 6.77
CA ALA A 139 55.17 -21.56 7.05
C ALA A 139 55.09 -22.44 5.78
N SER A 140 55.96 -23.44 5.66
CA SER A 140 55.70 -24.61 4.82
C SER A 140 56.30 -25.86 5.44
N SER A 141 55.47 -26.79 5.91
CA SER A 141 55.79 -28.22 5.97
C SER A 141 54.53 -29.09 6.16
N THR A 142 54.19 -29.81 5.09
CA THR A 142 53.75 -31.23 5.00
C THR A 142 52.81 -31.86 6.04
N ALA A 143 51.69 -32.42 5.55
CA ALA A 143 51.25 -33.79 5.84
C ALA A 143 50.18 -34.26 4.83
N GLN A 144 50.38 -35.45 4.23
CA GLN A 144 49.41 -36.22 3.46
C GLN A 144 48.66 -37.20 4.40
N VAL A 145 47.34 -37.34 4.26
CA VAL A 145 46.58 -38.51 4.77
C VAL A 145 45.46 -38.87 3.78
N MET A 146 45.30 -40.18 3.60
CA MET A 146 44.39 -40.90 2.70
C MET A 146 42.91 -40.70 3.04
N GLU A 147 42.06 -40.60 2.02
CA GLU A 147 40.59 -40.46 2.13
C GLU A 147 39.90 -41.77 1.68
N GLN A 148 39.03 -42.31 2.55
CA GLN A 148 38.07 -43.36 2.21
C GLN A 148 36.74 -42.72 1.82
N SER A 149 36.17 -43.20 0.72
CA SER A 149 34.92 -42.75 0.11
C SER A 149 33.66 -43.07 0.92
N PRO A 150 32.75 -42.10 1.11
CA PRO A 150 31.33 -42.37 1.28
C PRO A 150 30.54 -42.03 0.00
N SER A 151 29.48 -42.81 -0.21
CA SER A 151 28.51 -42.81 -1.30
C SER A 151 28.05 -41.43 -1.80
N GLU A 152 28.10 -41.26 -3.12
CA GLU A 152 27.55 -40.11 -3.86
C GLU A 152 26.03 -39.98 -3.68
N ALA A 153 25.61 -39.09 -2.78
CA ALA A 153 24.39 -38.33 -3.01
C ALA A 153 24.78 -37.17 -3.92
N SER A 154 24.21 -37.10 -5.12
CA SER A 154 24.55 -36.07 -6.12
C SER A 154 24.38 -34.66 -5.55
N SER A 155 25.46 -34.00 -5.17
CA SER A 155 25.47 -32.59 -4.79
C SER A 155 25.30 -31.74 -6.05
N SER A 156 24.05 -31.53 -6.47
CA SER A 156 23.79 -30.65 -7.60
C SER A 156 24.17 -29.23 -7.24
N VAL A 157 25.14 -28.66 -7.96
CA VAL A 157 25.54 -27.26 -7.86
C VAL A 157 24.31 -26.36 -8.04
N PRO A 158 24.00 -25.42 -7.13
CA PRO A 158 22.83 -24.57 -7.25
C PRO A 158 22.99 -23.65 -8.46
N THR A 159 21.90 -23.44 -9.19
CA THR A 159 21.83 -22.35 -10.18
C THR A 159 21.79 -21.01 -9.44
N ILE A 160 22.54 -20.02 -9.92
CA ILE A 160 22.61 -18.69 -9.32
C ILE A 160 22.07 -17.67 -10.31
N VAL A 161 21.16 -16.82 -9.87
CA VAL A 161 20.73 -15.60 -10.56
C VAL A 161 21.10 -14.42 -9.67
N ASP A 162 21.95 -13.52 -10.17
CA ASP A 162 22.35 -12.32 -9.43
C ASP A 162 21.38 -11.16 -9.70
N VAL A 163 20.96 -10.48 -8.64
CA VAL A 163 20.23 -9.21 -8.73
C VAL A 163 21.23 -8.08 -8.56
N ASP A 164 21.57 -7.38 -9.65
CA ASP A 164 22.57 -6.32 -9.62
C ASP A 164 21.98 -4.99 -9.12
N LEU A 165 22.43 -4.54 -7.95
CA LEU A 165 22.10 -3.27 -7.31
C LEU A 165 23.36 -2.59 -6.73
N GLY A 166 24.52 -2.87 -7.33
CA GLY A 166 25.83 -2.41 -6.86
C GLY A 166 26.19 -2.99 -5.48
N ASN A 167 26.44 -2.13 -4.49
CA ASN A 167 26.81 -2.57 -3.13
C ASN A 167 25.70 -3.35 -2.39
N ARG A 168 24.49 -3.44 -2.97
CA ARG A 168 23.33 -4.14 -2.41
C ARG A 168 22.94 -5.36 -3.26
N SER A 169 23.79 -5.79 -4.18
CA SER A 169 23.56 -6.98 -5.00
C SER A 169 23.46 -8.23 -4.13
N TYR A 170 22.61 -9.16 -4.52
CA TYR A 170 22.41 -10.42 -3.80
C TYR A 170 22.14 -11.58 -4.75
N PRO A 171 22.55 -12.81 -4.36
CA PRO A 171 22.29 -14.01 -5.15
C PRO A 171 20.91 -14.59 -4.85
N ILE A 172 20.32 -15.19 -5.89
CA ILE A 172 19.19 -16.11 -5.80
C ILE A 172 19.72 -17.51 -6.10
N TYR A 173 19.74 -18.39 -5.10
CA TYR A 173 20.12 -19.78 -5.24
C TYR A 173 18.89 -20.62 -5.58
N ILE A 174 18.98 -21.46 -6.61
CA ILE A 174 17.87 -22.28 -7.11
C ILE A 174 18.34 -23.71 -7.32
N GLY A 175 17.60 -24.67 -6.76
CA GLY A 175 17.79 -26.08 -7.06
C GLY A 175 17.03 -26.99 -6.09
N SER A 176 17.34 -28.29 -6.14
CA SER A 176 16.76 -29.30 -5.26
C SER A 176 17.66 -29.54 -4.04
N GLY A 177 17.06 -29.61 -2.84
CA GLY A 177 17.77 -30.00 -1.61
C GLY A 177 18.72 -28.93 -1.09
N LEU A 178 18.48 -27.65 -1.42
CA LEU A 178 19.33 -26.55 -0.97
C LEU A 178 19.24 -26.31 0.53
N LEU A 179 18.14 -26.70 1.18
CA LEU A 179 18.04 -26.66 2.64
C LEU A 179 18.98 -27.66 3.33
N ASP A 180 19.50 -28.64 2.60
CA ASP A 180 20.50 -29.60 3.09
C ASP A 180 21.94 -29.11 2.84
N GLN A 181 22.12 -27.87 2.37
CA GLN A 181 23.43 -27.24 2.12
C GLN A 181 23.65 -26.03 3.04
N PRO A 182 24.06 -26.25 4.31
CA PRO A 182 24.22 -25.21 5.34
C PRO A 182 25.00 -23.97 4.88
N ASP A 183 26.08 -24.18 4.11
CA ASP A 183 26.97 -23.13 3.66
C ASP A 183 26.26 -22.04 2.84
N LEU A 184 25.15 -22.37 2.16
CA LEU A 184 24.38 -21.41 1.37
C LEU A 184 23.63 -20.41 2.25
N LEU A 185 23.15 -20.82 3.43
CA LEU A 185 22.53 -19.91 4.40
C LEU A 185 23.58 -19.22 5.26
N GLN A 186 24.52 -19.99 5.82
CA GLN A 186 25.45 -19.50 6.83
C GLN A 186 26.38 -18.39 6.31
N ARG A 187 26.78 -18.42 5.03
CA ARG A 187 27.62 -17.37 4.43
C ARG A 187 26.96 -15.99 4.42
N HIS A 188 25.63 -15.92 4.48
CA HIS A 188 24.86 -14.68 4.49
C HIS A 188 24.40 -14.27 5.90
N ILE A 189 24.80 -15.04 6.92
CA ILE A 189 24.54 -14.75 8.34
C ILE A 189 25.80 -14.12 8.93
N HIS A 190 25.81 -12.79 8.98
CA HIS A 190 26.97 -12.01 9.44
C HIS A 190 27.05 -11.81 10.97
N GLY A 191 26.09 -12.34 11.73
CA GLY A 191 25.98 -12.20 13.18
C GLY A 191 25.78 -13.52 13.90
N LYS A 192 25.55 -13.45 15.22
CA LYS A 192 25.41 -14.63 16.10
C LYS A 192 23.96 -14.97 16.45
N ARG A 193 23.00 -14.15 16.03
CA ARG A 193 21.58 -14.28 16.39
C ARG A 193 20.73 -14.29 15.14
N VAL A 194 19.84 -15.28 15.03
CA VAL A 194 18.92 -15.43 13.92
C VAL A 194 17.49 -15.54 14.43
N LEU A 195 16.56 -14.87 13.77
CA LEU A 195 15.13 -14.99 14.03
C LEU A 195 14.41 -15.54 12.80
N VAL A 196 13.94 -16.78 12.86
CA VAL A 196 13.13 -17.39 11.80
C VAL A 196 11.68 -16.97 11.97
N VAL A 197 11.14 -16.25 10.99
CA VAL A 197 9.72 -15.85 10.94
C VAL A 197 9.01 -16.75 9.95
N THR A 198 8.00 -17.47 10.41
CA THR A 198 7.21 -18.41 9.60
C THR A 198 5.74 -18.40 10.05
N ASN A 199 4.90 -19.28 9.51
CA ASN A 199 3.50 -19.40 9.91
C ASN A 199 3.17 -20.79 10.49
N THR A 200 1.95 -20.92 11.03
CA THR A 200 1.43 -22.15 11.63
C THR A 200 1.40 -23.36 10.69
N THR A 201 1.38 -23.15 9.37
CA THR A 201 1.30 -24.21 8.35
C THR A 201 2.68 -24.70 7.94
N ILE A 202 3.62 -23.77 7.75
CA ILE A 202 4.98 -24.02 7.25
C ILE A 202 5.92 -24.47 8.37
N ALA A 203 5.71 -23.96 9.59
CA ALA A 203 6.54 -24.32 10.74
C ALA A 203 6.73 -25.83 10.94
N PRO A 204 5.65 -26.66 11.05
CA PRO A 204 5.80 -28.09 11.29
C PRO A 204 6.42 -28.86 10.11
N ILE A 205 6.55 -28.25 8.93
CA ILE A 205 7.09 -28.90 7.73
C ILE A 205 8.59 -28.60 7.56
N TYR A 206 8.99 -27.34 7.74
CA TYR A 206 10.32 -26.88 7.34
C TYR A 206 11.12 -26.14 8.41
N LEU A 207 10.53 -25.74 9.55
CA LEU A 207 11.24 -24.93 10.55
C LEU A 207 12.45 -25.67 11.11
N ASP A 208 12.29 -26.91 11.57
CA ASP A 208 13.38 -27.68 12.16
C ASP A 208 14.51 -27.93 11.15
N LYS A 209 14.16 -28.16 9.89
CA LYS A 209 15.13 -28.32 8.79
C LYS A 209 15.95 -27.04 8.58
N VAL A 210 15.30 -25.87 8.57
CA VAL A 210 15.98 -24.58 8.44
C VAL A 210 16.84 -24.27 9.66
N VAL A 211 16.34 -24.51 10.88
CA VAL A 211 17.12 -24.34 12.12
C VAL A 211 18.34 -25.25 12.11
N SER A 212 18.20 -26.49 11.66
CA SER A 212 19.32 -27.43 11.49
C SER A 212 20.33 -26.90 10.48
N ALA A 213 19.91 -26.44 9.31
CA ALA A 213 20.81 -25.87 8.30
C ALA A 213 21.58 -24.64 8.81
N ILE A 214 20.95 -23.78 9.61
CA ILE A 214 21.58 -22.59 10.19
C ILE A 214 22.59 -22.96 11.30
N THR A 215 22.27 -23.96 12.13
CA THR A 215 23.11 -24.33 13.29
C THR A 215 24.10 -25.46 13.00
N HIS A 216 23.99 -26.14 11.84
CA HIS A 216 24.84 -27.27 11.47
C HIS A 216 26.32 -26.89 11.54
N GLN A 217 27.06 -27.57 12.41
CA GLN A 217 28.49 -27.32 12.66
C GLN A 217 28.84 -25.85 12.98
N ASN A 218 27.87 -25.06 13.43
CA ASN A 218 28.05 -23.63 13.72
C ASN A 218 27.56 -23.29 15.14
N PRO A 219 28.37 -23.58 16.18
CA PRO A 219 27.98 -23.35 17.58
C PRO A 219 27.86 -21.86 17.94
N ASN A 220 28.28 -20.95 17.04
CA ASN A 220 28.28 -19.51 17.28
C ASN A 220 26.95 -18.83 16.95
N VAL A 221 26.01 -19.54 16.32
CA VAL A 221 24.71 -19.00 15.91
C VAL A 221 23.61 -19.56 16.81
N LEU A 222 22.88 -18.65 17.47
CA LEU A 222 21.67 -18.98 18.20
C LEU A 222 20.45 -18.61 17.35
N VAL A 223 19.53 -19.55 17.21
CA VAL A 223 18.32 -19.40 16.42
C VAL A 223 17.10 -19.35 17.34
N GLU A 224 16.25 -18.37 17.10
CA GLU A 224 14.91 -18.29 17.67
C GLU A 224 13.87 -18.23 16.54
N SER A 225 12.60 -18.42 16.88
CA SER A 225 11.52 -18.37 15.88
C SER A 225 10.28 -17.61 16.36
N VAL A 226 9.53 -17.08 15.39
CA VAL A 226 8.18 -16.54 15.54
C VAL A 226 7.27 -17.29 14.57
N ILE A 227 6.19 -17.84 15.11
CA ILE A 227 5.16 -18.52 14.32
C ILE A 227 3.94 -17.60 14.25
N LEU A 228 3.67 -17.05 13.07
CA LEU A 228 2.53 -16.20 12.77
C LEU A 228 1.31 -17.04 12.35
N PRO A 229 0.07 -16.52 12.50
CA PRO A 229 -1.10 -17.18 11.92
C PRO A 229 -1.03 -17.15 10.38
N ASP A 230 -1.52 -18.19 9.72
CA ASP A 230 -1.48 -18.33 8.26
C ASP A 230 -2.64 -17.62 7.53
N GLY A 231 -2.31 -16.92 6.43
CA GLY A 231 -3.27 -16.31 5.51
C GLY A 231 -3.13 -14.79 5.33
N GLU A 232 -3.56 -14.29 4.15
CA GLU A 232 -3.49 -12.88 3.74
C GLU A 232 -4.20 -11.92 4.72
N LYS A 233 -5.27 -12.37 5.39
CA LYS A 233 -6.02 -11.59 6.38
C LYS A 233 -5.16 -11.15 7.59
N TYR A 234 -4.07 -11.88 7.86
CA TYR A 234 -3.13 -11.59 8.94
C TYR A 234 -1.94 -10.73 8.49
N LYS A 235 -1.88 -10.34 7.21
CA LYS A 235 -0.83 -9.48 6.67
C LYS A 235 -1.08 -8.01 7.05
N ASN A 236 -1.01 -7.70 8.34
CA ASN A 236 -1.35 -6.39 8.90
C ASN A 236 -0.37 -6.00 10.03
N MET A 237 -0.51 -4.78 10.55
CA MET A 237 0.42 -4.23 11.54
C MET A 237 0.34 -4.99 12.87
N ASP A 238 -0.85 -5.37 13.31
CA ASP A 238 -1.06 -6.02 14.61
C ASP A 238 -0.34 -7.37 14.69
N VAL A 239 -0.35 -8.13 13.59
CA VAL A 239 0.37 -9.41 13.52
C VAL A 239 1.86 -9.18 13.33
N LEU A 240 2.26 -8.14 12.60
CA LEU A 240 3.67 -7.75 12.44
C LEU A 240 4.32 -7.40 13.78
N MET A 241 3.57 -6.77 14.70
CA MET A 241 4.07 -6.43 16.04
C MET A 241 4.61 -7.63 16.80
N LYS A 242 4.04 -8.84 16.61
CA LYS A 242 4.54 -10.07 17.23
C LYS A 242 6.00 -10.38 16.85
N VAL A 243 6.43 -9.98 15.64
CA VAL A 243 7.82 -10.13 15.21
C VAL A 243 8.72 -9.16 15.97
N PHE A 244 8.29 -7.90 16.14
CA PHE A 244 9.05 -6.90 16.89
C PHE A 244 9.11 -7.24 18.38
N ASP A 245 7.99 -7.64 18.98
CA ASP A 245 7.90 -8.01 20.39
C ASP A 245 8.88 -9.15 20.69
N LYS A 246 8.82 -10.24 19.91
CA LYS A 246 9.77 -11.34 20.06
C LYS A 246 11.22 -10.89 19.89
N ALA A 247 11.52 -10.07 18.88
CA ALA A 247 12.88 -9.59 18.67
C ALA A 247 13.41 -8.74 19.83
N ILE A 248 12.55 -7.92 20.45
CA ILE A 248 12.90 -7.06 21.59
C ILE A 248 13.03 -7.88 22.88
N GLU A 249 12.09 -8.77 23.15
CA GLU A 249 12.10 -9.69 24.31
C GLU A 249 13.37 -10.53 24.32
N SER A 250 13.77 -11.04 23.16
CA SER A 250 14.99 -11.80 22.94
C SER A 250 16.27 -10.95 22.91
N ARG A 251 16.13 -9.62 23.03
CA ARG A 251 17.22 -8.64 23.02
C ARG A 251 18.11 -8.76 21.77
N LEU A 252 17.48 -8.92 20.61
CA LEU A 252 18.19 -8.94 19.34
C LEU A 252 18.81 -7.56 19.05
N ASP A 253 20.01 -7.56 18.48
CA ASP A 253 20.76 -6.35 18.13
C ASP A 253 20.86 -6.15 16.60
N ARG A 254 21.55 -5.10 16.17
CA ARG A 254 21.68 -4.71 14.75
C ARG A 254 22.39 -5.74 13.87
N ARG A 255 23.12 -6.70 14.46
CA ARG A 255 23.82 -7.77 13.75
C ARG A 255 22.94 -9.02 13.59
N CYS A 256 21.74 -9.05 14.16
CA CYS A 256 20.84 -10.18 13.95
C CYS A 256 20.45 -10.32 12.48
N THR A 257 20.07 -11.53 12.08
CA THR A 257 19.53 -11.81 10.75
C THR A 257 18.14 -12.41 10.89
N PHE A 258 17.17 -11.85 10.18
CA PHE A 258 15.84 -12.45 10.10
C PHE A 258 15.78 -13.42 8.93
N VAL A 259 15.05 -14.53 9.08
CA VAL A 259 14.87 -15.51 8.00
C VAL A 259 13.38 -15.62 7.73
N ALA A 260 12.95 -15.22 6.54
CA ALA A 260 11.58 -15.35 6.08
C ALA A 260 11.36 -16.76 5.50
N LEU A 261 10.70 -17.64 6.26
CA LEU A 261 10.41 -19.02 5.83
C LEU A 261 8.92 -19.18 5.53
N GLY A 262 8.55 -19.15 4.25
CA GLY A 262 7.15 -19.31 3.84
C GLY A 262 6.83 -18.76 2.45
N GLY A 263 5.54 -18.51 2.19
CA GLY A 263 5.09 -17.83 0.98
C GLY A 263 5.25 -16.31 1.02
N GLY A 264 4.68 -15.62 0.03
CA GLY A 264 4.85 -14.17 -0.14
C GLY A 264 4.33 -13.32 1.02
N VAL A 265 3.32 -13.81 1.77
CA VAL A 265 2.84 -13.15 2.99
C VAL A 265 3.95 -13.04 4.04
N ILE A 266 4.63 -14.16 4.32
CA ILE A 266 5.75 -14.19 5.26
C ILE A 266 6.95 -13.40 4.72
N GLY A 267 7.25 -13.52 3.43
CA GLY A 267 8.32 -12.75 2.77
C GLY A 267 8.14 -11.23 2.97
N ASP A 268 6.95 -10.72 2.67
CA ASP A 268 6.64 -9.29 2.78
C ASP A 268 6.63 -8.80 4.23
N MET A 269 6.02 -9.56 5.15
CA MET A 269 5.97 -9.20 6.57
C MET A 269 7.36 -9.24 7.21
N CYS A 270 8.09 -10.34 7.03
CA CYS A 270 9.44 -10.49 7.59
C CYS A 270 10.38 -9.43 7.00
N GLY A 271 10.36 -9.21 5.69
CA GLY A 271 11.18 -8.19 5.05
C GLY A 271 10.88 -6.78 5.55
N TYR A 272 9.61 -6.43 5.80
CA TYR A 272 9.23 -5.13 6.34
C TYR A 272 9.58 -4.99 7.82
N ALA A 273 9.46 -6.07 8.60
CA ALA A 273 9.96 -6.12 9.96
C ALA A 273 11.48 -5.91 9.99
N SER A 274 12.24 -6.56 9.12
CA SER A 274 13.71 -6.40 9.03
C SER A 274 14.12 -4.99 8.61
N ALA A 275 13.38 -4.36 7.70
CA ALA A 275 13.61 -2.97 7.30
C ALA A 275 13.41 -1.98 8.46
N SER A 276 12.46 -2.27 9.35
CA SER A 276 12.00 -1.37 10.39
C SER A 276 12.69 -1.59 11.74
N PHE A 277 12.95 -2.85 12.10
CA PHE A 277 13.54 -3.23 13.37
C PHE A 277 14.94 -2.62 13.50
N LEU A 278 15.16 -1.84 14.57
CA LEU A 278 16.37 -1.05 14.77
C LEU A 278 16.75 -0.16 13.56
N ARG A 279 15.79 0.19 12.69
CA ARG A 279 16.00 0.92 11.42
C ARG A 279 16.77 0.15 10.35
N GLY A 280 16.73 -1.17 10.39
CA GLY A 280 17.36 -2.04 9.41
C GLY A 280 18.26 -3.08 10.05
N VAL A 281 17.93 -4.36 9.83
CA VAL A 281 18.77 -5.53 10.10
C VAL A 281 18.80 -6.44 8.87
N ASN A 282 19.79 -7.32 8.78
CA ASN A 282 19.91 -8.23 7.64
C ASN A 282 18.72 -9.21 7.61
N PHE A 283 18.33 -9.66 6.42
CA PHE A 283 17.38 -10.76 6.29
C PHE A 283 17.64 -11.64 5.07
N ILE A 284 17.17 -12.88 5.15
CA ILE A 284 17.26 -13.90 4.10
C ILE A 284 15.84 -14.36 3.75
N GLN A 285 15.57 -14.64 2.47
CA GLN A 285 14.31 -15.24 2.03
C GLN A 285 14.47 -16.72 1.71
N ILE A 286 13.57 -17.54 2.25
CA ILE A 286 13.39 -18.97 1.91
C ILE A 286 11.95 -19.15 1.43
N PRO A 287 11.65 -18.83 0.16
CA PRO A 287 10.31 -18.91 -0.39
C PRO A 287 9.85 -20.36 -0.63
N THR A 288 8.69 -20.73 -0.09
CA THR A 288 8.14 -22.12 -0.15
C THR A 288 6.92 -22.28 -1.05
N THR A 289 6.59 -21.26 -1.84
CA THR A 289 5.48 -21.27 -2.81
C THR A 289 5.99 -20.86 -4.18
N VAL A 290 5.39 -21.33 -5.27
CA VAL A 290 5.79 -20.91 -6.63
C VAL A 290 5.68 -19.38 -6.76
N MET A 291 4.56 -18.80 -6.33
CA MET A 291 4.35 -17.34 -6.30
C MET A 291 5.52 -16.58 -5.65
N ALA A 292 5.99 -17.05 -4.49
CA ALA A 292 7.10 -16.42 -3.80
C ALA A 292 8.44 -16.65 -4.50
N GLN A 293 8.67 -17.84 -5.04
CA GLN A 293 9.91 -18.22 -5.72
C GLN A 293 10.11 -17.44 -7.03
N VAL A 294 9.03 -17.17 -7.77
CA VAL A 294 9.11 -16.52 -9.09
C VAL A 294 8.86 -15.02 -9.07
N ASP A 295 8.24 -14.51 -8.01
CA ASP A 295 7.85 -13.10 -7.92
C ASP A 295 8.22 -12.48 -6.57
N SER A 296 7.50 -12.73 -5.48
CA SER A 296 7.56 -11.86 -4.29
C SER A 296 8.93 -11.85 -3.57
N SER A 297 9.73 -12.91 -3.68
CA SER A 297 11.06 -12.95 -3.06
C SER A 297 12.11 -12.08 -3.77
N VAL A 298 11.82 -11.64 -5.00
CA VAL A 298 12.77 -10.90 -5.83
C VAL A 298 12.39 -9.41 -5.90
N GLY A 299 13.36 -8.55 -5.63
CA GLY A 299 13.27 -7.11 -5.83
C GLY A 299 12.86 -6.26 -4.64
N GLY A 300 12.85 -6.84 -3.43
CA GLY A 300 12.88 -6.09 -2.17
C GLY A 300 11.65 -5.23 -1.87
N LYS A 301 10.49 -5.46 -2.52
CA LYS A 301 9.24 -4.85 -2.06
C LYS A 301 8.75 -5.64 -0.87
N THR A 302 8.60 -4.97 0.27
CA THR A 302 8.12 -5.59 1.51
C THR A 302 7.00 -4.74 2.07
N GLY A 303 6.09 -5.34 2.85
CA GLY A 303 5.00 -4.57 3.42
C GLY A 303 3.84 -5.38 3.98
N ILE A 304 2.81 -4.64 4.35
CA ILE A 304 1.59 -5.12 4.97
C ILE A 304 0.37 -4.41 4.38
N ASN A 305 -0.79 -5.02 4.55
CA ASN A 305 -2.06 -4.44 4.18
C ASN A 305 -2.54 -3.47 5.26
N HIS A 306 -3.23 -2.44 4.80
CA HIS A 306 -4.11 -1.64 5.64
C HIS A 306 -5.55 -2.07 5.35
N ARG A 307 -6.49 -1.88 6.28
CA ARG A 307 -7.91 -2.20 6.05
C ARG A 307 -8.51 -1.52 4.82
N LEU A 308 -7.93 -0.41 4.39
CA LEU A 308 -8.34 0.35 3.19
C LEU A 308 -7.61 -0.04 1.90
N GLY A 309 -6.63 -0.95 1.94
CA GLY A 309 -5.94 -1.37 0.72
C GLY A 309 -4.73 -2.27 0.94
N LYS A 310 -4.43 -3.03 -0.11
CA LYS A 310 -3.36 -4.03 -0.16
C LYS A 310 -1.98 -3.36 -0.30
N ASN A 311 -1.00 -3.82 0.48
CA ASN A 311 0.41 -3.39 0.43
C ASN A 311 0.65 -1.86 0.52
N LEU A 312 -0.20 -1.12 1.23
CA LEU A 312 -0.09 0.34 1.32
C LEU A 312 1.00 0.81 2.28
N ILE A 313 1.46 -0.05 3.20
CA ILE A 313 2.48 0.27 4.19
C ILE A 313 3.63 -0.70 3.99
N GLY A 314 4.84 -0.20 3.75
CA GLY A 314 5.96 -1.07 3.41
C GLY A 314 7.27 -0.34 3.18
N ALA A 315 8.28 -1.07 2.71
CA ALA A 315 9.61 -0.55 2.39
C ALA A 315 10.20 -1.22 1.14
N PHE A 316 11.12 -0.53 0.48
CA PHE A 316 12.05 -1.14 -0.47
C PHE A 316 13.29 -1.59 0.31
N TYR A 317 13.42 -2.89 0.56
CA TYR A 317 14.45 -3.49 1.40
C TYR A 317 14.91 -4.85 0.84
N GLN A 318 16.18 -4.94 0.46
CA GLN A 318 16.74 -6.11 -0.24
C GLN A 318 17.22 -7.18 0.75
N PRO A 319 17.02 -8.47 0.46
CA PRO A 319 17.59 -9.55 1.27
C PRO A 319 19.10 -9.66 1.05
N GLN A 320 19.79 -10.39 1.93
CA GLN A 320 21.18 -10.81 1.74
C GLN A 320 21.29 -11.92 0.68
N CYS A 321 20.29 -12.80 0.63
CA CYS A 321 20.11 -13.79 -0.42
C CYS A 321 18.67 -14.30 -0.47
N VAL A 322 18.33 -14.96 -1.57
CA VAL A 322 17.11 -15.78 -1.70
C VAL A 322 17.54 -17.23 -1.91
N LEU A 323 16.99 -18.17 -1.14
CA LEU A 323 17.29 -19.59 -1.25
C LEU A 323 16.04 -20.39 -1.62
N ILE A 324 15.99 -20.81 -2.89
CA ILE A 324 14.87 -21.52 -3.49
C ILE A 324 15.20 -23.01 -3.55
N ASP A 325 14.76 -23.74 -2.53
CA ASP A 325 14.74 -25.22 -2.58
C ASP A 325 13.45 -25.70 -3.24
N THR A 326 13.56 -26.25 -4.45
CA THR A 326 12.42 -26.75 -5.24
C THR A 326 11.70 -27.91 -4.54
N ASN A 327 12.34 -28.63 -3.61
CA ASN A 327 11.67 -29.69 -2.85
C ASN A 327 10.59 -29.16 -1.93
N THR A 328 10.62 -27.87 -1.56
CA THR A 328 9.54 -27.25 -0.79
C THR A 328 8.21 -27.24 -1.55
N LEU A 329 8.26 -27.31 -2.88
CA LEU A 329 7.07 -27.39 -3.72
C LEU A 329 6.41 -28.76 -3.66
N SER A 330 7.03 -29.82 -3.13
CA SER A 330 6.42 -31.16 -3.06
C SER A 330 5.19 -31.21 -2.13
N THR A 331 5.17 -30.37 -1.09
CA THR A 331 4.06 -30.30 -0.11
C THR A 331 3.03 -29.22 -0.44
N LEU A 332 3.30 -28.36 -1.43
CA LEU A 332 2.45 -27.23 -1.78
C LEU A 332 1.12 -27.72 -2.39
N PRO A 333 -0.07 -27.27 -1.94
CA PRO A 333 -1.34 -27.65 -2.56
C PRO A 333 -1.39 -27.31 -4.05
N GLU A 334 -2.09 -28.13 -4.85
CA GLU A 334 -2.17 -27.93 -6.30
C GLU A 334 -2.76 -26.56 -6.70
N ARG A 335 -3.73 -26.05 -5.93
CA ARG A 335 -4.32 -24.72 -6.14
C ARG A 335 -3.28 -23.59 -5.96
N GLU A 336 -2.41 -23.73 -4.97
CA GLU A 336 -1.31 -22.76 -4.72
C GLU A 336 -0.21 -22.86 -5.78
N LEU A 337 0.08 -24.08 -6.26
CA LEU A 337 0.99 -24.30 -7.39
C LEU A 337 0.47 -23.57 -8.64
N ALA A 338 -0.80 -23.82 -9.02
CA ALA A 338 -1.45 -23.18 -10.15
C ALA A 338 -1.47 -21.65 -10.03
N SER A 339 -1.83 -21.13 -8.85
CA SER A 339 -1.80 -19.69 -8.54
C SER A 339 -0.44 -19.06 -8.85
N GLY A 340 0.68 -19.71 -8.48
CA GLY A 340 2.02 -19.20 -8.79
C GLY A 340 2.35 -19.15 -10.27
N PHE A 341 1.80 -20.05 -11.10
CA PHE A 341 2.03 -20.02 -12.55
C PHE A 341 1.38 -18.85 -13.26
N ALA A 342 0.42 -18.14 -12.65
CA ALA A 342 -0.10 -16.89 -13.18
C ALA A 342 1.04 -15.86 -13.39
N GLU A 343 1.96 -15.76 -12.43
CA GLU A 343 3.11 -14.85 -12.53
C GLU A 343 4.16 -15.33 -13.53
N VAL A 344 4.34 -16.65 -13.66
CA VAL A 344 5.25 -17.23 -14.67
C VAL A 344 4.76 -16.88 -16.08
N ILE A 345 3.45 -17.02 -16.33
CA ILE A 345 2.79 -16.67 -17.60
C ILE A 345 2.89 -15.17 -17.87
N LYS A 346 2.74 -14.34 -16.83
CA LYS A 346 2.85 -12.88 -16.92
C LYS A 346 4.17 -12.44 -17.56
N TYR A 347 5.32 -13.00 -17.13
CA TYR A 347 6.63 -12.64 -17.70
C TYR A 347 6.68 -12.89 -19.20
N GLY A 348 6.15 -14.03 -19.64
CA GLY A 348 6.13 -14.38 -21.06
C GLY A 348 5.29 -13.39 -21.88
N LEU A 349 4.14 -12.98 -21.36
CA LEU A 349 3.26 -12.01 -22.03
C LEU A 349 3.86 -10.61 -22.13
N ILE A 350 4.51 -10.13 -21.07
CA ILE A 350 4.95 -8.73 -20.98
C ILE A 350 6.29 -8.47 -21.65
N ARG A 351 7.19 -9.48 -21.71
CA ARG A 351 8.58 -9.24 -22.10
C ARG A 351 9.37 -10.42 -22.69
N ASP A 352 8.84 -11.64 -22.69
CA ASP A 352 9.65 -12.84 -22.99
C ASP A 352 8.88 -13.88 -23.82
N ALA A 353 8.75 -13.61 -25.13
CA ALA A 353 7.98 -14.46 -26.04
C ALA A 353 8.51 -15.91 -26.12
N GLU A 354 9.84 -16.08 -26.12
CA GLU A 354 10.47 -17.41 -26.12
C GLU A 354 10.14 -18.19 -24.85
N PHE A 355 10.14 -17.51 -23.69
CA PHE A 355 9.73 -18.13 -22.45
C PHE A 355 8.24 -18.49 -22.46
N PHE A 356 7.37 -17.64 -23.00
CA PHE A 356 5.95 -17.97 -23.16
C PHE A 356 5.74 -19.23 -24.03
N GLU A 357 6.45 -19.33 -25.16
CA GLU A 357 6.40 -20.51 -26.03
C GLU A 357 6.94 -21.78 -25.36
N TRP A 358 7.99 -21.63 -24.55
CA TRP A 358 8.49 -22.73 -23.72
C TRP A 358 7.42 -23.17 -22.71
N GLN A 359 6.71 -22.23 -22.08
CA GLN A 359 5.65 -22.56 -21.13
C GLN A 359 4.48 -23.26 -21.81
N GLU A 360 4.06 -22.86 -23.01
CA GLU A 360 3.01 -23.56 -23.78
C GLU A 360 3.36 -25.03 -24.02
N LYS A 361 4.64 -25.34 -24.27
CA LYS A 361 5.12 -26.72 -24.49
C LYS A 361 5.25 -27.52 -23.18
N ASN A 362 5.53 -26.85 -22.07
CA ASN A 362 5.92 -27.49 -20.81
C ASN A 362 4.91 -27.34 -19.66
N MET A 363 3.76 -26.69 -19.87
CA MET A 363 2.76 -26.47 -18.82
C MET A 363 2.29 -27.78 -18.17
N LYS A 364 2.17 -28.86 -18.95
CA LYS A 364 1.84 -30.18 -18.40
C LYS A 364 2.91 -30.70 -17.43
N ALA A 365 4.19 -30.52 -17.77
CA ALA A 365 5.32 -30.91 -16.92
C ALA A 365 5.40 -30.05 -15.65
N LEU A 366 5.13 -28.74 -15.76
CA LEU A 366 5.02 -27.83 -14.63
C LEU A 366 3.90 -28.24 -13.66
N MET A 367 2.71 -28.52 -14.18
CA MET A 367 1.56 -28.98 -13.39
C MET A 367 1.79 -30.36 -12.76
N SER A 368 2.61 -31.22 -13.37
CA SER A 368 3.05 -32.49 -12.78
C SER A 368 4.28 -32.37 -11.87
N ARG A 369 4.75 -31.15 -11.57
CA ARG A 369 5.89 -30.86 -10.70
C ARG A 369 7.20 -31.51 -11.17
N ASP A 370 7.41 -31.56 -12.48
CA ASP A 370 8.68 -32.00 -13.04
C ASP A 370 9.82 -31.10 -12.50
N PRO A 371 10.86 -31.67 -11.85
CA PRO A 371 11.89 -30.87 -11.21
C PRO A 371 12.65 -29.96 -12.17
N ASN A 372 12.92 -30.42 -13.39
CA ASN A 372 13.68 -29.67 -14.38
C ASN A 372 12.85 -28.52 -14.95
N ALA A 373 11.57 -28.77 -15.26
CA ALA A 373 10.65 -27.75 -15.71
C ALA A 373 10.44 -26.68 -14.63
N LEU A 374 10.24 -27.07 -13.37
CA LEU A 374 10.11 -26.13 -12.26
C LEU A 374 11.38 -25.29 -12.08
N ALA A 375 12.55 -25.92 -12.04
CA ALA A 375 13.82 -25.21 -11.88
C ALA A 375 14.05 -24.20 -13.02
N TYR A 376 13.78 -24.58 -14.27
CA TYR A 376 13.89 -23.66 -15.40
C TYR A 376 12.88 -22.51 -15.32
N ALA A 377 11.61 -22.79 -15.03
CA ALA A 377 10.58 -21.76 -14.92
C ALA A 377 10.88 -20.76 -13.80
N ILE A 378 11.37 -21.22 -12.66
CA ILE A 378 11.79 -20.37 -11.54
C ILE A 378 12.99 -19.53 -11.96
N LYS A 379 14.06 -20.15 -12.46
CA LYS A 379 15.26 -19.46 -12.95
C LYS A 379 14.91 -18.34 -13.91
N ARG A 380 14.15 -18.66 -14.96
CA ARG A 380 13.81 -17.70 -16.01
C ARG A 380 12.89 -16.57 -15.51
N SER A 381 12.01 -16.88 -14.56
CA SER A 381 11.20 -15.84 -13.89
C SER A 381 12.05 -14.91 -13.04
N CYS A 382 13.00 -15.46 -12.27
CA CYS A 382 13.94 -14.68 -11.47
C CYS A 382 14.81 -13.77 -12.36
N GLU A 383 15.35 -14.27 -13.48
CA GLU A 383 16.09 -13.48 -14.47
C GLU A 383 15.25 -12.31 -15.00
N ASN A 384 14.02 -12.60 -15.43
CA ASN A 384 13.08 -11.59 -15.91
C ASN A 384 12.81 -10.51 -14.87
N LYS A 385 12.62 -10.88 -13.60
CA LYS A 385 12.36 -9.89 -12.54
C LYS A 385 13.62 -9.14 -12.12
N ALA A 386 14.76 -9.83 -12.01
CA ALA A 386 16.04 -9.25 -11.63
C ALA A 386 16.42 -8.11 -12.58
N GLU A 387 16.35 -8.32 -13.89
CA GLU A 387 16.69 -7.29 -14.88
C GLU A 387 15.77 -6.07 -14.78
N VAL A 388 14.45 -6.26 -14.62
CA VAL A 388 13.52 -5.14 -14.40
C VAL A 388 13.84 -4.38 -13.11
N VAL A 389 14.17 -5.10 -12.04
CA VAL A 389 14.49 -4.51 -10.73
C VAL A 389 15.81 -3.74 -10.78
N SER A 390 16.83 -4.25 -11.45
CA SER A 390 18.13 -3.58 -11.61
C SER A 390 17.98 -2.27 -12.38
N LEU A 391 17.06 -2.22 -13.36
CA LEU A 391 16.77 -1.01 -14.13
C LEU A 391 15.84 -0.02 -13.41
N ASP A 392 14.92 -0.50 -12.56
CA ASP A 392 13.92 0.33 -11.88
C ASP A 392 13.55 -0.21 -10.49
N GLU A 393 14.50 -0.14 -9.55
CA GLU A 393 14.33 -0.70 -8.19
C GLU A 393 13.11 -0.10 -7.47
N LYS A 394 12.83 1.20 -7.64
CA LYS A 394 11.81 1.92 -6.85
C LYS A 394 10.49 2.15 -7.60
N GLU A 395 10.25 1.42 -8.68
CA GLU A 395 8.99 1.48 -9.46
C GLU A 395 8.62 2.89 -9.94
N SER A 396 9.58 3.57 -10.57
CA SER A 396 9.38 4.90 -11.19
C SER A 396 8.85 4.82 -12.63
N GLY A 397 8.96 3.67 -13.29
CA GLY A 397 8.56 3.49 -14.69
C GLY A 397 8.50 2.02 -15.11
N LEU A 398 9.62 1.47 -15.60
CA LEU A 398 9.70 0.14 -16.20
C LEU A 398 9.13 -0.96 -15.30
N ARG A 399 9.39 -0.92 -13.99
CA ARG A 399 8.92 -1.94 -13.05
C ARG A 399 7.40 -1.97 -12.89
N ALA A 400 6.69 -0.93 -13.34
CA ALA A 400 5.24 -0.94 -13.39
C ALA A 400 4.66 -2.00 -14.35
N THR A 401 5.42 -2.39 -15.39
CA THR A 401 5.05 -3.45 -16.37
C THR A 401 4.77 -4.80 -15.72
N LEU A 402 5.42 -5.09 -14.58
CA LEU A 402 5.16 -6.29 -13.79
C LEU A 402 3.75 -6.34 -13.20
N ASN A 403 2.95 -5.27 -13.32
CA ASN A 403 1.58 -5.22 -12.83
C ASN A 403 0.53 -5.53 -13.92
N LEU A 404 0.87 -6.24 -15.01
CA LEU A 404 -0.13 -6.77 -15.95
C LEU A 404 -1.18 -7.60 -15.19
N GLY A 405 -2.45 -7.36 -15.48
CA GLY A 405 -3.59 -8.00 -14.81
C GLY A 405 -3.87 -7.54 -13.38
N HIS A 406 -2.91 -6.93 -12.68
CA HIS A 406 -3.05 -6.62 -11.24
C HIS A 406 -4.09 -5.55 -10.93
N THR A 407 -4.37 -4.60 -11.82
CA THR A 407 -5.41 -3.60 -11.55
C THR A 407 -6.81 -4.24 -11.51
N PHE A 408 -7.09 -5.16 -12.43
CA PHE A 408 -8.32 -5.95 -12.40
C PHE A 408 -8.27 -7.00 -11.28
N GLY A 409 -7.12 -7.65 -11.08
CA GLY A 409 -6.93 -8.64 -10.02
C GLY A 409 -7.16 -8.08 -8.63
N HIS A 410 -6.57 -6.93 -8.29
CA HIS A 410 -6.83 -6.26 -7.01
C HIS A 410 -8.30 -5.88 -6.85
N ALA A 411 -8.97 -5.44 -7.92
CA ALA A 411 -10.40 -5.18 -7.88
C ALA A 411 -11.22 -6.45 -7.58
N ILE A 412 -10.83 -7.61 -8.13
CA ILE A 412 -11.44 -8.91 -7.79
C ILE A 412 -11.16 -9.26 -6.33
N GLU A 413 -9.91 -9.17 -5.87
CA GLU A 413 -9.53 -9.52 -4.49
C GLU A 413 -10.28 -8.65 -3.46
N THR A 414 -10.35 -7.34 -3.69
CA THR A 414 -11.06 -6.41 -2.79
C THR A 414 -12.58 -6.54 -2.91
N GLY A 415 -13.12 -6.65 -4.13
CA GLY A 415 -14.56 -6.71 -4.37
C GLY A 415 -15.20 -8.02 -3.94
N TYR A 416 -14.48 -9.14 -4.08
CA TYR A 416 -14.96 -10.47 -3.70
C TYR A 416 -14.63 -10.85 -2.26
N GLY A 417 -13.57 -10.24 -1.69
CA GLY A 417 -13.13 -10.44 -0.31
C GLY A 417 -11.76 -11.13 -0.24
N TYR A 418 -10.89 -10.62 0.63
CA TYR A 418 -9.54 -11.16 0.80
C TYR A 418 -9.54 -12.62 1.25
N GLY A 419 -8.80 -13.47 0.51
CA GLY A 419 -8.59 -14.88 0.84
C GLY A 419 -9.63 -15.85 0.26
N VAL A 420 -10.66 -15.37 -0.46
CA VAL A 420 -11.58 -16.26 -1.18
C VAL A 420 -10.93 -16.79 -2.46
N TRP A 421 -10.40 -15.88 -3.26
CA TRP A 421 -9.49 -16.19 -4.37
C TRP A 421 -8.05 -15.99 -3.92
N LEU A 422 -7.18 -16.86 -4.42
CA LEU A 422 -5.74 -16.67 -4.31
C LEU A 422 -5.32 -15.51 -5.23
N HIS A 423 -4.20 -14.87 -4.89
CA HIS A 423 -3.70 -13.75 -5.67
C HIS A 423 -3.50 -14.09 -7.15
N GLY A 424 -2.88 -15.24 -7.45
CA GLY A 424 -2.65 -15.70 -8.82
C GLY A 424 -3.93 -16.00 -9.59
N GLU A 425 -5.00 -16.43 -8.93
CA GLU A 425 -6.32 -16.61 -9.56
C GLU A 425 -6.89 -15.26 -10.01
N ALA A 426 -6.82 -14.25 -9.14
CA ALA A 426 -7.28 -12.91 -9.48
C ALA A 426 -6.41 -12.25 -10.56
N VAL A 427 -5.09 -12.43 -10.50
CA VAL A 427 -4.16 -11.96 -11.54
C VAL A 427 -4.42 -12.67 -12.86
N ALA A 428 -4.69 -13.97 -12.88
CA ALA A 428 -5.03 -14.71 -14.09
C ALA A 428 -6.28 -14.16 -14.80
N ALA A 429 -7.39 -14.01 -14.09
CA ALA A 429 -8.60 -13.40 -14.64
C ALA A 429 -8.34 -11.94 -15.07
N GLY A 430 -7.58 -11.19 -14.27
CA GLY A 430 -7.21 -9.82 -14.59
C GLY A 430 -6.33 -9.69 -15.84
N MET A 431 -5.43 -10.65 -16.09
CA MET A 431 -4.63 -10.70 -17.32
C MET A 431 -5.54 -10.92 -18.53
N VAL A 432 -6.51 -11.84 -18.44
CA VAL A 432 -7.48 -12.07 -19.54
C VAL A 432 -8.26 -10.78 -19.84
N MET A 433 -8.72 -10.06 -18.82
CA MET A 433 -9.40 -8.77 -19.01
C MET A 433 -8.48 -7.72 -19.66
N ALA A 434 -7.22 -7.61 -19.24
CA ALA A 434 -6.25 -6.71 -19.85
C ALA A 434 -5.94 -7.07 -21.31
N ILE A 435 -5.92 -8.37 -21.64
CA ILE A 435 -5.71 -8.88 -22.99
C ILE A 435 -6.92 -8.59 -23.88
N ASP A 436 -8.15 -8.84 -23.41
CA ASP A 436 -9.38 -8.48 -24.14
C ASP A 436 -9.42 -6.97 -24.43
N MET A 437 -9.10 -6.14 -23.43
CA MET A 437 -9.00 -4.70 -23.62
C MET A 437 -7.94 -4.32 -24.67
N SER A 438 -6.78 -4.95 -24.63
CA SER A 438 -5.70 -4.72 -25.61
C SER A 438 -6.14 -5.11 -27.03
N TYR A 439 -6.90 -6.19 -27.16
CA TYR A 439 -7.48 -6.62 -28.44
C TYR A 439 -8.54 -5.64 -28.95
N ARG A 440 -9.46 -5.17 -28.09
CA ARG A 440 -10.47 -4.15 -28.45
C ARG A 440 -9.86 -2.83 -28.93
N LEU A 441 -8.71 -2.46 -28.37
CA LEU A 441 -7.95 -1.28 -28.80
C LEU A 441 -7.24 -1.49 -30.16
N GLY A 442 -7.30 -2.70 -30.72
CA GLY A 442 -6.57 -3.06 -31.94
C GLY A 442 -5.06 -3.12 -31.74
N TRP A 443 -4.58 -3.29 -30.51
CA TRP A 443 -3.15 -3.26 -30.18
C TRP A 443 -2.45 -4.61 -30.27
N ILE A 444 -3.22 -5.70 -30.23
CA ILE A 444 -2.72 -7.07 -30.36
C ILE A 444 -3.61 -7.87 -31.31
N ASP A 445 -3.04 -8.95 -31.86
CA ASP A 445 -3.76 -9.90 -32.69
C ASP A 445 -4.61 -10.87 -31.85
N GLU A 446 -5.69 -11.39 -32.44
CA GLU A 446 -6.60 -12.36 -31.82
C GLU A 446 -5.86 -13.65 -31.39
N SER A 447 -4.80 -14.03 -32.10
CA SER A 447 -3.97 -15.20 -31.76
C SER A 447 -3.34 -15.09 -30.38
N ILE A 448 -2.88 -13.91 -29.97
CA ILE A 448 -2.30 -13.68 -28.63
C ILE A 448 -3.37 -13.90 -27.56
N MET A 449 -4.58 -13.39 -27.78
CA MET A 449 -5.71 -13.59 -26.88
C MET A 449 -6.05 -15.07 -26.70
N LYS A 450 -6.10 -15.83 -27.81
CA LYS A 450 -6.38 -17.28 -27.80
C LYS A 450 -5.28 -18.06 -27.09
N ARG A 451 -4.00 -17.76 -27.37
CA ARG A 451 -2.85 -18.39 -26.73
C ARG A 451 -2.83 -18.15 -25.22
N ALA A 452 -2.98 -16.90 -24.79
CA ALA A 452 -3.02 -16.53 -23.37
C ALA A 452 -4.18 -17.20 -22.62
N SER A 453 -5.37 -17.24 -23.21
CA SER A 453 -6.52 -17.94 -22.62
C SER A 453 -6.29 -19.46 -22.51
N ASN A 454 -5.64 -20.06 -23.50
CA ASN A 454 -5.36 -21.49 -23.52
C ASN A 454 -4.31 -21.90 -22.47
N ILE A 455 -3.20 -21.16 -22.35
CA ILE A 455 -2.16 -21.49 -21.37
C ILE A 455 -2.67 -21.33 -19.93
N LEU A 456 -3.50 -20.32 -19.64
CA LEU A 456 -4.13 -20.15 -18.33
C LEU A 456 -5.08 -21.32 -18.00
N LYS A 457 -5.85 -21.80 -18.98
CA LYS A 457 -6.69 -23.01 -18.82
C LYS A 457 -5.85 -24.26 -18.57
N GLN A 458 -4.73 -24.43 -19.27
CA GLN A 458 -3.82 -25.56 -19.05
C GLN A 458 -3.20 -25.53 -17.64
N ALA A 459 -2.93 -24.34 -17.12
CA ALA A 459 -2.49 -24.12 -15.74
C ALA A 459 -3.62 -24.25 -14.69
N LYS A 460 -4.85 -24.60 -15.10
CA LYS A 460 -6.06 -24.69 -14.26
C LYS A 460 -6.42 -23.38 -13.54
N LEU A 461 -6.10 -22.24 -14.16
CA LEU A 461 -6.42 -20.92 -13.63
C LEU A 461 -7.76 -20.39 -14.17
N PRO A 462 -8.48 -19.56 -13.39
CA PRO A 462 -9.69 -18.91 -13.87
C PRO A 462 -9.38 -17.91 -14.99
N THR A 463 -10.27 -17.86 -15.98
CA THR A 463 -10.16 -16.97 -17.15
C THR A 463 -11.30 -15.95 -17.23
N ALA A 464 -12.09 -15.85 -16.17
CA ALA A 464 -13.15 -14.86 -15.99
C ALA A 464 -13.23 -14.50 -14.50
N PRO A 465 -13.63 -13.27 -14.12
CA PRO A 465 -13.82 -12.91 -12.73
C PRO A 465 -14.99 -13.67 -12.08
N PRO A 466 -15.12 -13.63 -10.73
CA PRO A 466 -16.30 -14.18 -10.06
C PRO A 466 -17.60 -13.57 -10.59
N ASP A 467 -18.66 -14.39 -10.68
CA ASP A 467 -19.98 -13.98 -11.18
C ASP A 467 -20.64 -12.85 -10.38
N THR A 468 -20.19 -12.62 -9.14
CA THR A 468 -20.66 -11.55 -8.26
C THR A 468 -20.02 -10.19 -8.54
N MET A 469 -18.95 -10.14 -9.34
CA MET A 469 -18.29 -8.90 -9.71
C MET A 469 -19.15 -8.07 -10.67
N THR A 470 -19.31 -6.79 -10.37
CA THR A 470 -20.04 -5.81 -11.19
C THR A 470 -19.10 -4.75 -11.77
N VAL A 471 -19.56 -4.07 -12.82
CA VAL A 471 -18.83 -2.96 -13.46
C VAL A 471 -18.54 -1.85 -12.43
N GLU A 472 -19.50 -1.53 -11.57
CA GLU A 472 -19.39 -0.53 -10.52
C GLU A 472 -18.36 -0.92 -9.46
N MET A 473 -18.31 -2.19 -9.07
CA MET A 473 -17.29 -2.70 -8.14
C MET A 473 -15.89 -2.54 -8.74
N PHE A 474 -15.68 -2.96 -9.99
CA PHE A 474 -14.41 -2.74 -10.68
C PHE A 474 -14.04 -1.25 -10.70
N LYS A 475 -14.94 -0.37 -11.17
CA LYS A 475 -14.68 1.07 -11.27
C LYS A 475 -14.35 1.71 -9.92
N SER A 476 -15.07 1.35 -8.87
CA SER A 476 -14.84 1.94 -7.53
C SER A 476 -13.51 1.53 -6.92
N VAL A 477 -13.09 0.27 -7.06
CA VAL A 477 -11.80 -0.19 -6.54
C VAL A 477 -10.64 0.28 -7.41
N MET A 478 -10.78 0.25 -8.74
CA MET A 478 -9.73 0.71 -9.66
C MET A 478 -9.45 2.22 -9.51
N ALA A 479 -10.41 3.01 -9.03
CA ALA A 479 -10.24 4.45 -8.80
C ALA A 479 -9.21 4.80 -7.71
N VAL A 480 -8.87 3.84 -6.82
CA VAL A 480 -7.87 4.01 -5.75
C VAL A 480 -6.60 3.18 -6.00
N ASP A 481 -6.42 2.62 -7.20
CA ASP A 481 -5.20 1.90 -7.58
C ASP A 481 -3.97 2.84 -7.48
N LYS A 482 -2.85 2.33 -6.96
CA LYS A 482 -1.58 3.08 -6.83
C LYS A 482 -1.06 3.68 -8.14
N LYS A 483 -1.54 3.19 -9.29
CA LYS A 483 -1.18 3.67 -10.62
C LYS A 483 -1.97 4.90 -11.05
N VAL A 484 -3.01 5.29 -10.30
CA VAL A 484 -3.70 6.55 -10.52
C VAL A 484 -2.74 7.71 -10.25
N ALA A 485 -2.46 8.52 -11.27
CA ALA A 485 -1.70 9.76 -11.16
C ALA A 485 -2.58 10.91 -11.61
N ASP A 486 -2.72 11.94 -10.77
CA ASP A 486 -3.56 13.12 -11.03
C ASP A 486 -5.00 12.79 -11.46
N GLY A 487 -5.56 11.70 -10.91
CA GLY A 487 -6.91 11.22 -11.24
C GLY A 487 -7.02 10.43 -12.55
N LEU A 488 -5.91 10.20 -13.26
CA LEU A 488 -5.86 9.37 -14.46
C LEU A 488 -5.44 7.93 -14.11
N LEU A 489 -6.32 6.97 -14.39
CA LEU A 489 -6.02 5.55 -14.27
C LEU A 489 -5.06 5.11 -15.38
N ARG A 490 -3.86 4.66 -15.00
CA ARG A 490 -2.90 4.06 -15.92
C ARG A 490 -2.96 2.53 -15.82
N LEU A 491 -2.91 1.85 -16.96
CA LEU A 491 -3.00 0.40 -17.07
C LEU A 491 -1.74 -0.17 -17.71
N ILE A 492 -1.51 -1.46 -17.49
CA ILE A 492 -0.56 -2.25 -18.25
C ILE A 492 -1.37 -3.05 -19.27
N LEU A 493 -1.07 -2.83 -20.55
CA LEU A 493 -1.76 -3.44 -21.68
C LEU A 493 -0.73 -4.03 -22.63
N LEU A 494 -1.12 -5.05 -23.39
CA LEU A 494 -0.26 -5.63 -24.42
C LEU A 494 -0.33 -4.76 -25.68
N LYS A 495 0.79 -4.64 -26.40
CA LYS A 495 0.85 -3.88 -27.65
C LYS A 495 1.93 -4.43 -28.58
N GLY A 496 1.54 -4.77 -29.80
CA GLY A 496 2.42 -5.39 -30.78
C GLY A 496 2.51 -6.91 -30.63
N PRO A 497 3.64 -7.54 -31.01
CA PRO A 497 3.81 -8.98 -30.92
C PRO A 497 3.89 -9.47 -29.46
N LEU A 498 3.73 -10.78 -29.26
CA LEU A 498 3.89 -11.44 -27.95
C LEU A 498 5.20 -11.01 -27.26
N GLY A 499 5.17 -10.88 -25.93
CA GLY A 499 6.32 -10.42 -25.17
C GLY A 499 6.50 -8.90 -25.19
N ASN A 500 5.44 -8.14 -25.49
CA ASN A 500 5.48 -6.67 -25.47
C ASN A 500 4.27 -6.09 -24.74
N CYS A 501 4.53 -5.16 -23.82
CA CYS A 501 3.51 -4.42 -23.11
C CYS A 501 3.85 -2.94 -23.00
N VAL A 502 2.86 -2.14 -22.63
CA VAL A 502 3.00 -0.71 -22.39
C VAL A 502 2.32 -0.34 -21.07
N PHE A 503 2.97 0.55 -20.30
CA PHE A 503 2.35 1.26 -19.19
C PHE A 503 1.81 2.59 -19.70
N THR A 504 0.49 2.75 -19.74
CA THR A 504 -0.14 3.91 -20.40
C THR A 504 -1.41 4.38 -19.71
N GLY A 505 -1.63 5.70 -19.71
CA GLY A 505 -2.93 6.32 -19.42
C GLY A 505 -3.69 6.73 -20.69
N GLU A 506 -3.07 6.54 -21.86
CA GLU A 506 -3.62 6.88 -23.17
C GLU A 506 -4.25 5.64 -23.80
N TYR A 507 -5.51 5.40 -23.47
CA TYR A 507 -6.35 4.38 -24.07
C TYR A 507 -7.78 4.88 -24.18
N ASP A 508 -8.57 4.32 -25.11
CA ASP A 508 -9.99 4.64 -25.21
C ASP A 508 -10.72 4.09 -23.98
N ARG A 509 -11.34 4.98 -23.19
CA ARG A 509 -12.14 4.60 -22.02
C ARG A 509 -13.33 3.73 -22.39
N LYS A 510 -13.83 3.83 -23.62
CA LYS A 510 -14.87 2.95 -24.14
C LYS A 510 -14.42 1.50 -24.18
N ALA A 511 -13.16 1.23 -24.54
CA ALA A 511 -12.61 -0.13 -24.55
C ALA A 511 -12.56 -0.73 -23.13
N LEU A 512 -12.22 0.08 -22.11
CA LEU A 512 -12.29 -0.34 -20.71
C LEU A 512 -13.72 -0.69 -20.32
N ASP A 513 -14.68 0.19 -20.62
CA ASP A 513 -16.09 -0.04 -20.31
C ASP A 513 -16.62 -1.30 -21.00
N GLU A 514 -16.37 -1.47 -22.29
CA GLU A 514 -16.76 -2.67 -23.05
C GLU A 514 -16.13 -3.95 -22.48
N THR A 515 -14.86 -3.89 -22.05
CA THR A 515 -14.19 -5.01 -21.38
C THR A 515 -14.90 -5.37 -20.08
N LEU A 516 -15.19 -4.39 -19.21
CA LEU A 516 -15.88 -4.64 -17.95
C LEU A 516 -17.27 -5.27 -18.17
N HIS A 517 -18.03 -4.77 -19.15
CA HIS A 517 -19.35 -5.33 -19.48
C HIS A 517 -19.28 -6.73 -20.12
N ALA A 518 -18.19 -7.07 -20.81
CA ALA A 518 -18.01 -8.40 -21.40
C ALA A 518 -17.73 -9.47 -20.33
N PHE A 519 -17.00 -9.11 -19.26
CA PHE A 519 -16.58 -10.05 -18.21
C PHE A 519 -17.49 -10.07 -16.98
N CYS A 520 -18.23 -8.99 -16.72
CA CYS A 520 -19.31 -9.02 -15.76
C CYS A 520 -20.55 -9.56 -16.46
N LYS A 521 -21.07 -10.72 -16.03
CA LYS A 521 -22.34 -11.22 -16.57
C LYS A 521 -23.38 -10.11 -16.45
N ALA A 522 -24.12 -9.88 -17.54
CA ALA A 522 -25.37 -9.17 -17.49
C ALA A 522 -26.32 -10.00 -16.61
N GLY A 523 -26.21 -9.83 -15.29
CA GLY A 523 -27.28 -10.20 -14.39
C GLY A 523 -28.52 -9.57 -15.01
N LYS A 524 -29.53 -10.40 -15.33
CA LYS A 524 -30.87 -9.92 -15.65
C LYS A 524 -31.11 -8.75 -14.72
N MET A 525 -31.31 -7.57 -15.30
CA MET A 525 -31.56 -6.32 -14.61
C MET A 525 -32.68 -6.52 -13.58
N SER A 526 -32.29 -6.95 -12.39
CA SER A 526 -32.83 -6.48 -11.13
C SER A 526 -31.74 -5.53 -10.67
N ALA A 527 -31.87 -4.27 -11.07
CA ALA A 527 -30.85 -3.26 -10.83
C ALA A 527 -30.40 -3.34 -9.36
N SER A 528 -29.17 -3.78 -9.14
CA SER A 528 -28.57 -3.70 -7.82
C SER A 528 -28.43 -2.22 -7.53
N ARG A 529 -29.37 -1.67 -6.76
CA ARG A 529 -29.39 -0.24 -6.48
C ARG A 529 -28.40 0.02 -5.37
N PHE A 530 -27.35 0.78 -5.69
CA PHE A 530 -26.49 1.35 -4.67
C PHE A 530 -27.25 2.45 -3.93
N ILE A 531 -27.22 2.43 -2.61
CA ILE A 531 -27.80 3.46 -1.75
C ILE A 531 -26.70 3.96 -0.81
N LYS A 532 -26.35 5.24 -0.96
CA LYS A 532 -25.42 5.94 -0.08
C LYS A 532 -26.15 6.47 1.16
N CYS A 533 -25.97 5.79 2.28
CA CYS A 533 -26.42 6.22 3.60
C CYS A 533 -25.30 6.99 4.30
N VAL A 534 -25.56 8.22 4.72
CA VAL A 534 -24.59 9.00 5.51
C VAL A 534 -25.10 9.19 6.93
N THR A 535 -24.35 8.69 7.91
CA THR A 535 -24.72 8.74 9.33
C THR A 535 -24.09 9.97 9.99
N VAL A 536 -24.92 10.83 10.58
CA VAL A 536 -24.54 12.13 11.17
C VAL A 536 -25.17 12.30 12.56
N GLY A 537 -24.64 13.22 13.36
CA GLY A 537 -25.04 13.44 14.75
C GLY A 537 -23.85 13.74 15.66
N ASP A 538 -24.12 14.15 16.89
CA ASP A 538 -23.09 14.58 17.85
C ASP A 538 -22.00 13.52 18.12
N GLY A 539 -20.87 13.96 18.67
CA GLY A 539 -19.85 13.05 19.19
C GLY A 539 -20.42 12.07 20.21
N ALA A 540 -19.90 10.84 20.25
CA ALA A 540 -20.25 9.81 21.24
C ALA A 540 -21.74 9.39 21.33
N VAL A 541 -22.58 9.75 20.36
CA VAL A 541 -23.98 9.28 20.33
C VAL A 541 -24.10 7.81 19.88
N GLY A 542 -23.04 7.18 19.35
CA GLY A 542 -23.07 5.76 18.96
C GLY A 542 -23.31 5.50 17.46
N LYS A 543 -22.97 6.46 16.58
CA LYS A 543 -23.02 6.31 15.12
C LYS A 543 -22.18 5.13 14.64
N THR A 544 -20.92 5.09 15.04
CA THR A 544 -19.95 4.04 14.70
C THR A 544 -20.40 2.68 15.22
N CYS A 545 -20.85 2.62 16.48
CA CYS A 545 -21.41 1.39 17.06
C CYS A 545 -22.63 0.90 16.27
N LEU A 546 -23.51 1.79 15.82
CA LEU A 546 -24.67 1.43 15.00
C LEU A 546 -24.27 0.81 13.66
N LEU A 547 -23.28 1.39 12.97
CA LEU A 547 -22.81 0.89 11.67
C LEU A 547 -22.03 -0.42 11.80
N ILE A 548 -21.15 -0.55 12.81
CA ILE A 548 -20.42 -1.78 13.10
C ILE A 548 -21.41 -2.89 13.47
N SER A 549 -22.29 -2.65 14.45
CA SER A 549 -23.28 -3.65 14.89
C SER A 549 -24.13 -4.18 13.74
N TYR A 550 -24.47 -3.33 12.77
CA TYR A 550 -25.23 -3.74 11.58
C TYR A 550 -24.42 -4.59 10.60
N THR A 551 -23.14 -4.28 10.42
CA THR A 551 -22.29 -4.94 9.40
C THR A 551 -21.60 -6.19 9.91
N SER A 552 -21.27 -6.26 11.21
CA SER A 552 -20.53 -7.37 11.82
C SER A 552 -21.36 -8.24 12.77
N ASN A 553 -22.61 -7.86 13.07
CA ASN A 553 -23.43 -8.47 14.12
C ASN A 553 -22.74 -8.51 15.51
N THR A 554 -21.73 -7.66 15.74
CA THR A 554 -20.99 -7.58 17.00
C THR A 554 -20.93 -6.14 17.51
N PHE A 555 -20.95 -5.96 18.84
CA PHE A 555 -20.79 -4.65 19.45
C PHE A 555 -19.29 -4.37 19.72
N PRO A 556 -18.73 -3.24 19.26
CA PRO A 556 -17.32 -2.92 19.46
C PRO A 556 -17.04 -2.58 20.94
N THR A 557 -15.98 -3.15 21.51
CA THR A 557 -15.56 -2.92 22.91
C THR A 557 -14.56 -1.78 23.08
N ASP A 558 -13.80 -1.45 22.02
CA ASP A 558 -12.79 -0.39 22.04
C ASP A 558 -13.32 0.90 21.42
N TYR A 559 -13.15 2.03 22.12
CA TYR A 559 -13.58 3.34 21.64
C TYR A 559 -12.45 4.05 20.89
N VAL A 560 -12.54 4.06 19.56
CA VAL A 560 -11.69 4.88 18.68
C VAL A 560 -12.54 5.99 18.08
N PRO A 561 -12.23 7.29 18.29
CA PRO A 561 -12.99 8.39 17.71
C PRO A 561 -12.94 8.39 16.17
N THR A 562 -14.10 8.37 15.52
CA THR A 562 -14.17 8.40 14.04
C THR A 562 -13.94 9.80 13.47
N VAL A 563 -13.01 9.89 12.53
CA VAL A 563 -12.86 11.06 11.62
C VAL A 563 -13.78 10.87 10.41
N PHE A 564 -13.64 9.73 9.74
CA PHE A 564 -14.43 9.31 8.59
C PHE A 564 -14.24 7.82 8.36
N ASP A 565 -15.31 7.05 8.13
CA ASP A 565 -15.22 5.63 7.81
C ASP A 565 -16.33 5.21 6.84
N ASN A 566 -16.08 4.24 5.98
CA ASN A 566 -17.07 3.72 5.03
C ASN A 566 -17.23 2.21 5.22
N PHE A 567 -18.46 1.76 5.37
CA PHE A 567 -18.82 0.35 5.40
C PHE A 567 -19.73 0.02 4.22
N SER A 568 -19.90 -1.27 3.92
CA SER A 568 -20.87 -1.72 2.93
C SER A 568 -21.63 -2.95 3.40
N ALA A 569 -22.91 -3.03 3.08
CA ALA A 569 -23.74 -4.19 3.34
C ALA A 569 -24.63 -4.51 2.13
N ASN A 570 -24.79 -5.79 1.81
CA ASN A 570 -25.73 -6.24 0.80
C ASN A 570 -27.02 -6.72 1.47
N VAL A 571 -28.16 -6.17 1.05
CA VAL A 571 -29.49 -6.48 1.61
C VAL A 571 -30.43 -6.90 0.49
N VAL A 572 -31.16 -8.00 0.66
CA VAL A 572 -32.19 -8.41 -0.30
C VAL A 572 -33.52 -7.75 0.08
N VAL A 573 -34.08 -6.91 -0.80
CA VAL A 573 -35.37 -6.23 -0.63
C VAL A 573 -36.25 -6.49 -1.85
N ASN A 574 -37.45 -7.05 -1.65
CA ASN A 574 -38.39 -7.41 -2.72
C ASN A 574 -37.78 -8.32 -3.81
N GLY A 575 -36.86 -9.22 -3.44
CA GLY A 575 -36.16 -10.10 -4.38
C GLY A 575 -35.03 -9.43 -5.18
N ALA A 576 -34.71 -8.17 -4.89
CA ALA A 576 -33.58 -7.44 -5.48
C ALA A 576 -32.48 -7.20 -4.44
N THR A 577 -31.21 -7.35 -4.82
CA THR A 577 -30.08 -7.02 -3.94
C THR A 577 -29.82 -5.52 -3.98
N VAL A 578 -29.89 -4.86 -2.83
CA VAL A 578 -29.52 -3.47 -2.62
C VAL A 578 -28.15 -3.43 -1.96
N ASN A 579 -27.22 -2.69 -2.54
CA ASN A 579 -25.91 -2.44 -1.92
C ASN A 579 -25.98 -1.13 -1.13
N LEU A 580 -25.89 -1.23 0.19
CA LEU A 580 -25.82 -0.07 1.06
C LEU A 580 -24.36 0.30 1.25
N GLY A 581 -23.96 1.49 0.83
CA GLY A 581 -22.74 2.10 1.35
C GLY A 581 -23.08 2.98 2.55
N LEU A 582 -22.34 2.81 3.64
CA LEU A 582 -22.61 3.40 4.95
C LEU A 582 -21.44 4.32 5.32
N TRP A 583 -21.64 5.62 5.24
CA TRP A 583 -20.65 6.64 5.57
C TRP A 583 -20.79 7.04 7.04
N ASP A 584 -19.81 6.68 7.86
CA ASP A 584 -19.66 7.18 9.23
C ASP A 584 -18.97 8.54 9.22
N THR A 585 -19.49 9.47 10.02
CA THR A 585 -18.97 10.83 10.06
C THR A 585 -18.58 11.26 11.48
N ALA A 586 -17.51 12.04 11.59
CA ALA A 586 -17.12 12.66 12.86
C ALA A 586 -18.25 13.54 13.41
N GLY A 587 -18.63 13.33 14.67
CA GLY A 587 -19.60 14.18 15.37
C GLY A 587 -18.98 15.41 16.06
N GLN A 588 -17.65 15.53 16.05
CA GLN A 588 -16.90 16.61 16.70
C GLN A 588 -16.82 17.85 15.79
N GLU A 589 -16.68 19.03 16.40
CA GLU A 589 -16.70 20.30 15.68
C GLU A 589 -15.43 20.56 14.86
N ASP A 590 -14.30 20.00 15.29
CA ASP A 590 -13.00 20.10 14.60
C ASP A 590 -13.07 19.62 13.13
N TYR A 591 -14.06 18.78 12.80
CA TYR A 591 -14.25 18.19 11.48
C TYR A 591 -15.38 18.84 10.67
N ASN A 592 -15.95 19.97 11.11
CA ASN A 592 -17.07 20.64 10.43
C ASN A 592 -16.80 21.00 8.95
N ARG A 593 -15.53 21.20 8.57
CA ARG A 593 -15.14 21.48 7.16
C ARG A 593 -14.95 20.23 6.31
N LEU A 594 -14.62 19.09 6.93
CA LEU A 594 -14.35 17.83 6.23
C LEU A 594 -15.63 17.00 6.08
N ARG A 595 -16.51 17.02 7.09
CA ARG A 595 -17.77 16.27 7.11
C ARG A 595 -18.64 16.48 5.86
N PRO A 596 -18.82 17.72 5.35
CA PRO A 596 -19.69 17.95 4.19
C PRO A 596 -19.18 17.31 2.89
N LEU A 597 -17.88 16.97 2.79
CA LEU A 597 -17.34 16.26 1.64
C LEU A 597 -18.01 14.87 1.46
N SER A 598 -18.47 14.29 2.57
CA SER A 598 -19.16 12.99 2.60
C SER A 598 -20.61 13.07 2.13
N TYR A 599 -21.22 14.26 2.14
CA TYR A 599 -22.64 14.47 1.81
C TYR A 599 -22.93 14.42 0.31
N ARG A 600 -21.90 14.64 -0.53
CA ARG A 600 -22.08 14.66 -1.98
C ARG A 600 -22.60 13.32 -2.47
N GLY A 601 -23.73 13.34 -3.17
CA GLY A 601 -24.40 12.13 -3.67
C GLY A 601 -25.02 11.25 -2.59
N ALA A 602 -25.30 11.79 -1.39
CA ALA A 602 -26.05 11.04 -0.39
C ALA A 602 -27.49 10.77 -0.84
N ASP A 603 -27.93 9.52 -0.75
CA ASP A 603 -29.30 9.12 -1.06
C ASP A 603 -30.20 9.28 0.17
N VAL A 604 -29.65 9.11 1.38
CA VAL A 604 -30.37 9.25 2.66
C VAL A 604 -29.40 9.58 3.80
N PHE A 605 -29.85 10.40 4.75
CA PHE A 605 -29.15 10.63 6.01
C PHE A 605 -29.75 9.79 7.15
N ILE A 606 -28.87 9.20 7.95
CA ILE A 606 -29.21 8.62 9.25
C ILE A 606 -28.79 9.63 10.31
N LEU A 607 -29.74 10.39 10.85
CA LEU A 607 -29.47 11.42 11.85
C LEU A 607 -29.67 10.84 13.25
N ALA A 608 -28.56 10.54 13.92
CA ALA A 608 -28.52 9.88 15.21
C ALA A 608 -28.37 10.87 16.37
N PHE A 609 -29.14 10.65 17.45
CA PHE A 609 -28.96 11.28 18.75
C PHE A 609 -29.05 10.22 19.85
N SER A 610 -28.51 10.51 21.03
CA SER A 610 -28.51 9.56 22.14
C SER A 610 -29.73 9.74 23.04
N LEU A 611 -30.43 8.64 23.34
CA LEU A 611 -31.61 8.61 24.20
C LEU A 611 -31.32 8.96 25.68
N ILE A 612 -30.06 9.13 26.04
CA ILE A 612 -29.62 9.52 27.40
C ILE A 612 -28.96 10.91 27.43
N SER A 613 -29.02 11.67 26.32
CA SER A 613 -28.38 12.99 26.19
C SER A 613 -29.32 14.04 25.58
N LYS A 614 -29.87 14.90 26.45
CA LYS A 614 -30.69 16.06 26.06
C LYS A 614 -29.97 17.03 25.12
N ALA A 615 -28.67 17.24 25.32
CA ALA A 615 -27.88 18.09 24.41
C ALA A 615 -27.89 17.55 22.98
N SER A 616 -27.68 16.23 22.80
CA SER A 616 -27.70 15.62 21.47
C SER A 616 -29.07 15.69 20.80
N TYR A 617 -30.15 15.56 21.58
CA TYR A 617 -31.53 15.73 21.13
C TYR A 617 -31.79 17.16 20.62
N GLU A 618 -31.40 18.18 21.39
CA GLU A 618 -31.61 19.58 20.99
C GLU A 618 -30.77 19.97 19.76
N ASN A 619 -29.55 19.44 19.66
CA ASN A 619 -28.64 19.70 18.54
C ASN A 619 -29.16 19.16 17.21
N VAL A 620 -30.05 18.17 17.20
CA VAL A 620 -30.73 17.74 15.96
C VAL A 620 -31.38 18.94 15.27
N SER A 621 -32.20 19.71 15.98
CA SER A 621 -32.90 20.87 15.42
C SER A 621 -32.02 22.11 15.29
N LYS A 622 -31.15 22.36 16.28
CA LYS A 622 -30.35 23.60 16.37
C LYS A 622 -29.13 23.60 15.44
N LYS A 623 -28.54 22.43 15.17
CA LYS A 623 -27.26 22.28 14.46
C LYS A 623 -27.37 21.41 13.22
N TRP A 624 -27.80 20.16 13.38
CA TRP A 624 -27.68 19.16 12.30
C TRP A 624 -28.66 19.41 11.15
N ILE A 625 -29.92 19.74 11.44
CA ILE A 625 -30.89 20.05 10.39
C ILE A 625 -30.49 21.28 9.54
N PRO A 626 -30.07 22.41 10.13
CA PRO A 626 -29.51 23.52 9.35
C PRO A 626 -28.33 23.11 8.47
N GLU A 627 -27.39 22.33 8.98
CA GLU A 627 -26.21 21.87 8.23
C GLU A 627 -26.59 20.97 7.04
N LEU A 628 -27.42 19.95 7.27
CA LEU A 628 -27.85 19.03 6.21
C LEU A 628 -28.66 19.76 5.12
N LYS A 629 -29.53 20.68 5.51
CA LYS A 629 -30.31 21.49 4.55
C LYS A 629 -29.43 22.45 3.74
N HIS A 630 -28.32 22.91 4.29
CA HIS A 630 -27.38 23.79 3.59
C HIS A 630 -26.59 23.03 2.52
N TYR A 631 -26.01 21.88 2.87
CA TYR A 631 -25.08 21.16 1.98
C TYR A 631 -25.74 20.12 1.09
N ALA A 632 -26.89 19.55 1.50
CA ALA A 632 -27.58 18.48 0.78
C ALA A 632 -29.11 18.66 0.83
N PRO A 633 -29.63 19.76 0.24
CA PRO A 633 -31.06 20.04 0.25
C PRO A 633 -31.86 18.95 -0.48
N GLY A 634 -32.94 18.48 0.16
CA GLY A 634 -33.87 17.53 -0.44
C GLY A 634 -33.53 16.05 -0.23
N VAL A 635 -32.37 15.72 0.34
CA VAL A 635 -32.04 14.36 0.76
C VAL A 635 -32.89 13.97 1.98
N PRO A 636 -33.58 12.82 1.97
CA PRO A 636 -34.42 12.41 3.08
C PRO A 636 -33.60 12.02 4.33
N ILE A 637 -34.22 12.13 5.51
CA ILE A 637 -33.59 11.91 6.81
C ILE A 637 -34.36 10.86 7.61
N VAL A 638 -33.70 9.79 8.03
CA VAL A 638 -34.21 8.86 9.04
C VAL A 638 -33.68 9.31 10.40
N LEU A 639 -34.58 9.61 11.34
CA LEU A 639 -34.21 10.01 12.70
C LEU A 639 -33.98 8.76 13.57
N VAL A 640 -32.86 8.71 14.30
CA VAL A 640 -32.49 7.54 15.11
C VAL A 640 -32.14 7.94 16.54
N GLY A 641 -32.82 7.32 17.51
CA GLY A 641 -32.49 7.39 18.93
C GLY A 641 -31.65 6.18 19.33
N THR A 642 -30.38 6.39 19.68
CA THR A 642 -29.44 5.31 20.02
C THR A 642 -29.32 5.12 21.54
N LYS A 643 -28.68 4.01 21.94
CA LYS A 643 -28.45 3.61 23.35
C LYS A 643 -29.75 3.34 24.12
N LEU A 644 -30.71 2.70 23.45
CA LEU A 644 -31.98 2.28 24.05
C LEU A 644 -31.76 1.41 25.30
N ASP A 645 -30.74 0.55 25.28
CA ASP A 645 -30.35 -0.28 26.43
C ASP A 645 -30.01 0.54 27.68
N LEU A 646 -29.40 1.71 27.52
CA LEU A 646 -29.03 2.57 28.65
C LEU A 646 -30.18 3.45 29.14
N ARG A 647 -31.14 3.78 28.28
CA ARG A 647 -32.33 4.55 28.70
C ARG A 647 -33.20 3.75 29.66
N ASP A 648 -33.26 2.43 29.47
CA ASP A 648 -34.12 1.55 30.26
C ASP A 648 -33.37 0.96 31.48
N ASP A 649 -32.08 1.27 31.64
CA ASP A 649 -31.23 0.84 32.75
C ASP A 649 -31.28 1.86 33.91
N LYS A 650 -31.98 1.49 34.99
CA LYS A 650 -32.08 2.32 36.21
C LYS A 650 -30.74 2.53 36.91
N GLN A 651 -29.85 1.54 36.87
CA GLN A 651 -28.54 1.64 37.51
C GLN A 651 -27.66 2.66 36.78
N PHE A 652 -27.74 2.69 35.46
CA PHE A 652 -26.99 3.65 34.64
C PHE A 652 -27.25 5.11 35.06
N PHE A 653 -28.49 5.49 35.38
CA PHE A 653 -28.82 6.86 35.82
C PHE A 653 -28.39 7.17 37.26
N ILE A 654 -28.28 6.15 38.12
CA ILE A 654 -27.69 6.31 39.45
C ILE A 654 -26.20 6.64 39.31
N ASP A 655 -25.50 5.91 38.42
CA ASP A 655 -24.07 6.07 38.19
C ASP A 655 -23.74 7.34 37.38
N HIS A 656 -24.70 7.86 36.62
CA HIS A 656 -24.54 9.02 35.73
C HIS A 656 -25.65 10.08 35.94
N PRO A 657 -25.64 10.84 37.05
CA PRO A 657 -26.72 11.78 37.39
C PRO A 657 -26.88 12.95 36.39
N GLY A 658 -25.91 13.19 35.51
CA GLY A 658 -25.99 14.17 34.43
C GLY A 658 -26.68 13.66 33.15
N ALA A 659 -26.98 12.36 33.05
CA ALA A 659 -27.71 11.79 31.93
C ALA A 659 -29.20 12.12 32.04
N VAL A 660 -29.82 12.52 30.92
CA VAL A 660 -31.24 12.88 30.88
C VAL A 660 -31.94 11.99 29.85
N PRO A 661 -32.88 11.13 30.27
CA PRO A 661 -33.56 10.23 29.35
C PRO A 661 -34.49 11.01 28.41
N ILE A 662 -34.50 10.59 27.14
CA ILE A 662 -35.42 11.09 26.12
C ILE A 662 -36.50 10.04 25.90
N SER A 663 -37.75 10.44 26.15
CA SER A 663 -38.91 9.59 25.94
C SER A 663 -39.22 9.39 24.45
N THR A 664 -39.88 8.29 24.11
CA THR A 664 -40.35 8.02 22.75
C THR A 664 -41.30 9.11 22.23
N ALA A 665 -42.10 9.72 23.12
CA ALA A 665 -42.97 10.84 22.76
C ALA A 665 -42.17 12.07 22.29
N GLN A 666 -41.08 12.41 22.97
CA GLN A 666 -40.19 13.50 22.57
C GLN A 666 -39.47 13.20 21.25
N GLY A 667 -39.01 11.95 21.04
CA GLY A 667 -38.42 11.55 19.77
C GLY A 667 -39.40 11.65 18.59
N GLU A 668 -40.66 11.26 18.80
CA GLU A 668 -41.72 11.37 17.79
C GLU A 668 -42.13 12.83 17.52
N GLU A 669 -42.12 13.68 18.55
CA GLU A 669 -42.30 15.12 18.38
C GLU A 669 -41.17 15.73 17.54
N LEU A 670 -39.92 15.38 17.84
CA LEU A 670 -38.75 15.82 17.07
C LEU A 670 -38.82 15.34 15.61
N ARG A 671 -39.25 14.10 15.36
CA ARG A 671 -39.49 13.58 14.00
C ARG A 671 -40.46 14.46 13.22
N LYS A 672 -41.59 14.82 13.83
CA LYS A 672 -42.61 15.71 13.22
C LYS A 672 -42.04 17.10 12.96
N LEU A 673 -41.29 17.66 13.91
CA LEU A 673 -40.68 18.98 13.82
C LEU A 673 -39.70 19.08 12.64
N ILE A 674 -38.85 18.07 12.44
CA ILE A 674 -37.84 18.08 11.36
C ILE A 674 -38.39 17.56 10.03
N GLY A 675 -39.58 16.96 10.02
CA GLY A 675 -40.23 16.39 8.84
C GLY A 675 -39.64 15.04 8.39
N ALA A 676 -39.07 14.26 9.30
CA ALA A 676 -38.48 12.97 8.98
C ALA A 676 -39.57 11.90 8.70
N PRO A 677 -39.46 11.10 7.62
CA PRO A 677 -40.41 10.04 7.30
C PRO A 677 -40.50 8.94 8.37
N SER A 678 -39.44 8.70 9.15
CA SER A 678 -39.40 7.69 10.20
C SER A 678 -38.56 8.13 11.39
N TYR A 679 -38.90 7.57 12.55
CA TYR A 679 -38.13 7.63 13.79
C TYR A 679 -38.00 6.21 14.35
N ILE A 680 -36.78 5.82 14.70
CA ILE A 680 -36.48 4.48 15.22
C ILE A 680 -35.57 4.61 16.44
N GLU A 681 -35.92 3.91 17.51
CA GLU A 681 -35.07 3.73 18.69
C GLU A 681 -34.34 2.39 18.60
N CYS A 682 -33.03 2.37 18.82
CA CYS A 682 -32.22 1.16 18.71
C CYS A 682 -31.12 1.05 19.78
N SER A 683 -30.66 -0.18 20.01
CA SER A 683 -29.46 -0.47 20.78
C SER A 683 -28.48 -1.28 19.95
N SER A 684 -27.31 -0.70 19.71
CA SER A 684 -26.18 -1.40 19.08
C SER A 684 -25.65 -2.54 19.95
N LYS A 685 -25.74 -2.40 21.29
CA LYS A 685 -25.23 -3.38 22.26
C LYS A 685 -26.08 -4.65 22.28
N THR A 686 -27.40 -4.50 22.25
CA THR A 686 -28.34 -5.64 22.28
C THR A 686 -28.84 -6.06 20.90
N GLN A 687 -28.37 -5.39 19.83
CA GLN A 687 -28.84 -5.54 18.44
C GLN A 687 -30.32 -5.18 18.21
N LEU A 688 -31.00 -4.63 19.22
CA LEU A 688 -32.42 -4.29 19.12
C LEU A 688 -32.63 -3.15 18.11
N ASN A 689 -33.50 -3.40 17.12
CA ASN A 689 -33.90 -2.47 16.05
C ASN A 689 -32.77 -1.94 15.14
N VAL A 690 -31.54 -2.47 15.24
CA VAL A 690 -30.42 -2.06 14.38
C VAL A 690 -30.77 -2.29 12.91
N LYS A 691 -31.24 -3.48 12.55
CA LYS A 691 -31.71 -3.80 11.19
C LYS A 691 -32.84 -2.87 10.73
N SER A 692 -33.79 -2.58 11.62
CA SER A 692 -34.94 -1.73 11.33
C SER A 692 -34.54 -0.32 10.87
N VAL A 693 -33.44 0.23 11.41
CA VAL A 693 -32.90 1.54 10.99
C VAL A 693 -32.55 1.53 9.50
N PHE A 694 -31.80 0.53 9.05
CA PHE A 694 -31.33 0.45 7.67
C PHE A 694 -32.43 0.01 6.71
N ASP A 695 -33.36 -0.86 7.15
CA ASP A 695 -34.56 -1.18 6.38
C ASP A 695 -35.40 0.08 6.10
N ALA A 696 -35.54 0.97 7.10
CA ALA A 696 -36.23 2.25 6.91
C ALA A 696 -35.48 3.21 5.97
N ALA A 697 -34.15 3.26 6.06
CA ALA A 697 -33.32 4.05 5.14
C ALA A 697 -33.49 3.59 3.69
N ILE A 698 -33.43 2.27 3.44
CA ILE A 698 -33.68 1.68 2.12
C ILE A 698 -35.09 2.02 1.65
N LYS A 699 -36.11 1.82 2.48
CA LYS A 699 -37.51 2.07 2.12
C LYS A 699 -37.74 3.52 1.70
N VAL A 700 -37.15 4.48 2.40
CA VAL A 700 -37.30 5.91 2.11
C VAL A 700 -36.71 6.30 0.76
N VAL A 701 -35.62 5.64 0.34
CA VAL A 701 -34.98 5.87 -0.96
C VAL A 701 -35.74 5.17 -2.09
N LEU A 702 -36.23 3.96 -1.85
CA LEU A 702 -36.98 3.17 -2.85
C LEU A 702 -38.42 3.67 -3.05
N GLN A 703 -39.03 4.22 -2.00
CA GLN A 703 -40.41 4.71 -1.99
C GLN A 703 -40.46 6.13 -1.38
N PRO A 704 -39.93 7.14 -2.09
CA PRO A 704 -39.87 8.49 -1.57
C PRO A 704 -41.29 9.04 -1.32
N PRO A 705 -41.54 9.70 -0.16
CA PRO A 705 -42.87 10.24 0.16
C PRO A 705 -43.28 11.32 -0.86
N LYS A 706 -44.55 11.29 -1.31
CA LYS A 706 -45.08 12.24 -2.29
C LYS A 706 -44.90 13.68 -1.80
N GLN A 707 -44.09 14.48 -2.51
CA GLN A 707 -43.94 15.91 -2.19
C GLN A 707 -45.29 16.62 -2.35
N LYS A 708 -45.74 17.33 -1.29
CA LYS A 708 -46.88 18.26 -1.40
C LYS A 708 -46.50 19.36 -2.39
N LYS A 709 -47.13 19.37 -3.58
CA LYS A 709 -46.98 20.46 -4.56
C LYS A 709 -47.24 21.81 -3.86
N LYS A 710 -46.25 22.71 -3.86
CA LYS A 710 -46.47 24.11 -3.49
C LYS A 710 -47.52 24.67 -4.45
N LYS A 711 -48.66 25.13 -3.93
CA LYS A 711 -49.62 25.93 -4.70
C LYS A 711 -48.86 27.16 -5.24
N SER A 712 -48.71 27.27 -6.55
CA SER A 712 -48.20 28.49 -7.18
C SER A 712 -49.15 29.64 -6.80
N LYS A 713 -48.63 30.68 -6.16
CA LYS A 713 -49.37 31.94 -6.03
C LYS A 713 -49.64 32.45 -7.45
N ALA A 714 -50.91 32.61 -7.79
CA ALA A 714 -51.33 33.25 -9.03
C ALA A 714 -50.72 34.67 -9.07
N GLN A 715 -49.99 34.97 -10.14
CA GLN A 715 -49.64 36.34 -10.50
C GLN A 715 -50.94 37.11 -10.74
N LYS A 716 -51.24 38.09 -9.87
CA LYS A 716 -52.21 39.12 -10.20
C LYS A 716 -51.60 39.95 -11.33
N ALA A 717 -52.26 39.95 -12.48
CA ALA A 717 -52.01 40.92 -13.54
C ALA A 717 -52.25 42.32 -12.99
N CYS A 718 -51.26 43.19 -13.12
CA CYS A 718 -51.41 44.62 -12.89
C CYS A 718 -51.81 45.23 -14.25
N SER A 719 -53.06 45.64 -14.38
CA SER A 719 -53.53 46.51 -15.47
C SER A 719 -53.41 47.96 -14.99
N ILE A 720 -52.52 48.73 -15.60
CA ILE A 720 -52.53 50.19 -15.51
C ILE A 720 -53.32 50.67 -16.73
N LEU A 721 -54.42 51.36 -16.45
CA LEU A 721 -55.10 52.31 -17.35
C LEU A 721 -54.36 53.64 -17.31
#